data_AF-A0A1Q5M7E9-F1
#
_entry.id   AF-A0A1Q5M7E9-F1
#
_cell.length_a   1.000
_cell.length_b   1.000
_cell.length_c   1.000
_cell.angle_alpha   90.00
_cell.angle_beta   90.00
_cell.angle_gamma   90.00
#
_symmetry.space_group_name_H-M   'P 1'
#
loop_
_entity.id
_entity.type
_entity.pdbx_description
1 polymer ?
#
loop_
_entity_poly.entity_id
_entity_poly.type
_entity_poly.pdbx_seq_one_letter_code
_entity_poly.pdbx_strand_id
1 'polypeptide(L)'
;MPGLKVSVIVPVYNTGQYVDECAPSLLGQSLPADEYEVIYVDDGSTDDTLGRLEKLAAGHPNVQVHTRPNSGWPGAPRNLGMRHAKGEYVQFVDHDDKLGTEALERLYEHAKRNDADVVIGKMSSTMVRPRRLFRHTVDACTIENDELMQSLSPHKMFRRAFVEEHGLRFPEGPWILEDLAFVTAAYLKAERISVLADYPCYYWMKRDDGGNNTRHRFNPRHGFWPNCRTIVRGIKDGTTPSDDIDALQNRLLHRLYHVEVLSRAREPEILREDRAEQLPRFEAAREVALEEFPPAVREGLPGVSRVRAELLESGDFDGARAFAEHIRAVKARGEAGPLRWEDGCLVADITLDLLRGDGEPLVLVERDGRWWLDPELLDGVPGAEDGYEVRDPFRLAYAEIVVKDRDREDWWYPEGDLEVRLEPAGDGRSRPVASGRLRIDPERLAGGGPLGRGVYDVWAFVQLLGVDRMVRVTGGGDPGTPAAGPALTGGRLALPYWTAGGQLALDLDQRQRRFGPDTAGAAAANDARAGRSLPLPYVTVASGGQARVKAAVSALTVTAELVPAADGTTVRLRLPARLGLADGRHPVTFPKADTPVAYAVVSDGELLRLEGPAYAAGTGRRLLDAVAGNRRARRVRSRLGRRH
;
A
#
# COMPACT_ATOMS: atom_id res chain seq x y z
N MET A 1 35.72 -0.29 -20.77
CA MET A 1 35.06 -0.13 -19.45
C MET A 1 33.57 -0.29 -19.69
N PRO A 2 32.81 -1.00 -18.85
CA PRO A 2 31.35 -0.92 -18.92
C PRO A 2 30.96 0.57 -18.83
N GLY A 3 30.04 1.02 -19.69
CA GLY A 3 29.54 2.40 -19.62
C GLY A 3 28.75 2.62 -18.34
N LEU A 4 28.63 3.87 -17.89
CA LEU A 4 27.73 4.23 -16.80
C LEU A 4 26.31 3.82 -17.17
N LYS A 5 25.64 3.08 -16.28
CA LYS A 5 24.28 2.57 -16.45
C LYS A 5 23.24 3.61 -16.11
N VAL A 6 23.42 4.31 -14.99
CA VAL A 6 22.42 5.27 -14.48
C VAL A 6 23.06 6.58 -14.03
N SER A 7 22.44 7.70 -14.38
CA SER A 7 22.69 9.02 -13.77
C SER A 7 21.50 9.40 -12.90
N VAL A 8 21.71 9.52 -11.59
CA VAL A 8 20.70 10.03 -10.66
C VAL A 8 20.79 11.55 -10.62
N ILE A 9 19.70 12.26 -10.93
CA ILE A 9 19.65 13.72 -10.95
C ILE A 9 18.84 14.22 -9.75
N VAL A 10 19.47 15.05 -8.92
CA VAL A 10 18.88 15.59 -7.69
C VAL A 10 18.87 17.13 -7.72
N PRO A 11 17.71 17.77 -7.95
CA PRO A 11 17.60 19.22 -7.84
C PRO A 11 17.56 19.65 -6.36
N VAL A 12 18.36 20.65 -6.00
CA VAL A 12 18.56 21.08 -4.61
C VAL A 12 18.38 22.60 -4.49
N TYR A 13 17.66 23.06 -3.47
CA TYR A 13 17.60 24.49 -3.09
C TYR A 13 17.24 24.65 -1.62
N ASN A 14 18.14 25.24 -0.83
CA ASN A 14 17.96 25.53 0.60
C ASN A 14 17.45 24.32 1.42
N THR A 15 18.17 23.21 1.32
CA THR A 15 17.73 21.90 1.83
C THR A 15 18.46 21.50 3.10
N GLY A 16 19.62 22.09 3.39
CA GLY A 16 20.43 21.84 4.59
C GLY A 16 20.55 20.34 4.92
N GLN A 17 20.01 19.96 6.08
CA GLN A 17 20.09 18.60 6.62
C GLN A 17 19.44 17.50 5.76
N TYR A 18 18.45 17.83 4.92
CA TYR A 18 17.74 16.80 4.14
C TYR A 18 18.64 16.11 3.11
N VAL A 19 19.70 16.79 2.66
CA VAL A 19 20.75 16.17 1.83
C VAL A 19 21.41 14.98 2.54
N ASP A 20 21.70 15.14 3.84
CA ASP A 20 22.36 14.09 4.64
C ASP A 20 21.41 12.91 4.91
N GLU A 21 20.10 13.13 4.83
CA GLU A 21 19.09 12.07 4.97
C GLU A 21 18.85 11.31 3.65
N CYS A 22 18.91 12.01 2.51
CA CYS A 22 18.72 11.45 1.17
C CYS A 22 19.96 10.68 0.70
N ALA A 23 21.15 11.27 0.84
CA ALA A 23 22.40 10.76 0.27
C ALA A 23 22.74 9.30 0.65
N PRO A 24 22.56 8.84 1.90
CA PRO A 24 22.81 7.44 2.26
C PRO A 24 21.99 6.44 1.43
N SER A 25 20.77 6.81 1.03
CA SER A 25 19.94 5.94 0.19
C SER A 25 20.44 5.86 -1.26
N LEU A 26 21.02 6.95 -1.79
CA LEU A 26 21.55 7.01 -3.15
C LEU A 26 22.93 6.34 -3.25
N LEU A 27 23.76 6.49 -2.23
CA LEU A 27 25.12 5.95 -2.20
C LEU A 27 25.17 4.49 -1.73
N GLY A 28 24.15 4.04 -1.00
CA GLY A 28 24.00 2.67 -0.50
C GLY A 28 23.27 1.73 -1.46
N GLN A 29 23.24 2.03 -2.76
CA GLN A 29 22.59 1.18 -3.76
C GLN A 29 23.35 -0.14 -3.98
N SER A 30 22.63 -1.21 -4.33
CA SER A 30 23.24 -2.50 -4.70
C SER A 30 23.97 -2.45 -6.04
N LEU A 31 23.60 -1.52 -6.91
CA LEU A 31 24.32 -1.24 -8.16
C LEU A 31 25.76 -0.77 -7.83
N PRO A 32 26.81 -1.34 -8.43
CA PRO A 32 28.19 -0.95 -8.14
C PRO A 32 28.44 0.55 -8.35
N ALA A 33 29.21 1.18 -7.45
CA ALA A 33 29.43 2.63 -7.43
C ALA A 33 30.14 3.18 -8.68
N ASP A 34 30.83 2.34 -9.45
CA ASP A 34 31.45 2.68 -10.73
C ASP A 34 30.52 2.50 -11.94
N GLU A 35 29.30 2.01 -11.73
CA GLU A 35 28.27 1.84 -12.77
C GLU A 35 27.17 2.91 -12.72
N TYR A 36 27.15 3.79 -11.71
CA TYR A 36 26.22 4.92 -11.66
C TYR A 36 26.88 6.19 -11.14
N GLU A 37 26.27 7.33 -11.41
CA GLU A 37 26.66 8.63 -10.87
C GLU A 37 25.47 9.34 -10.21
N VAL A 38 25.75 10.19 -9.22
CA VAL A 38 24.75 11.06 -8.58
C VAL A 38 25.12 12.50 -8.86
N ILE A 39 24.24 13.22 -9.54
CA ILE A 39 24.41 14.59 -9.99
C ILE A 39 23.48 15.48 -9.16
N TYR A 40 24.05 16.15 -8.17
CA TYR A 40 23.37 17.20 -7.45
C TYR A 40 23.46 18.51 -8.21
N VAL A 41 22.33 19.19 -8.36
CA VAL A 41 22.25 20.50 -9.00
C VAL A 41 21.67 21.50 -8.00
N ASP A 42 22.56 22.29 -7.41
CA ASP A 42 22.22 23.38 -6.50
C ASP A 42 21.69 24.59 -7.27
N ASP A 43 20.43 24.92 -7.01
CA ASP A 43 19.71 26.06 -7.61
C ASP A 43 19.98 27.36 -6.85
N GLY A 44 21.25 27.62 -6.51
CA GLY A 44 21.68 28.85 -5.88
C GLY A 44 21.27 28.96 -4.42
N SER A 45 21.54 27.92 -3.64
CA SER A 45 21.24 27.92 -2.20
C SER A 45 22.00 29.01 -1.47
N THR A 46 21.37 29.57 -0.43
CA THR A 46 21.92 30.62 0.43
C THR A 46 22.22 30.15 1.85
N ASP A 47 21.91 28.89 2.15
CA ASP A 47 22.21 28.21 3.42
C ASP A 47 23.47 27.34 3.31
N ASP A 48 23.65 26.39 4.22
CA ASP A 48 24.83 25.51 4.25
C ASP A 48 24.76 24.32 3.27
N THR A 49 23.74 24.26 2.42
CA THR A 49 23.50 23.16 1.47
C THR A 49 24.70 22.90 0.55
N LEU A 50 25.24 23.94 -0.07
CA LEU A 50 26.37 23.79 -1.01
C LEU A 50 27.60 23.19 -0.32
N GLY A 51 27.92 23.65 0.89
CA GLY A 51 29.04 23.12 1.66
C GLY A 51 28.87 21.64 2.05
N ARG A 52 27.63 21.20 2.30
CA ARG A 52 27.31 19.78 2.53
C ARG A 52 27.51 18.95 1.27
N LEU A 53 27.04 19.44 0.11
CA LEU A 53 27.20 18.78 -1.19
C LEU A 53 28.67 18.65 -1.59
N GLU A 54 29.48 19.70 -1.43
CA GLU A 54 30.91 19.67 -1.72
C GLU A 54 31.66 18.66 -0.85
N LYS A 55 31.31 18.59 0.44
CA LYS A 55 31.86 17.59 1.36
C LYS A 55 31.48 16.16 0.93
N LEU A 56 30.25 15.96 0.47
CA LEU A 56 29.79 14.67 -0.04
C LEU A 56 30.58 14.27 -1.30
N ALA A 57 30.72 15.18 -2.27
CA ALA A 57 31.48 14.94 -3.50
C ALA A 57 32.95 14.62 -3.24
N ALA A 58 33.57 15.27 -2.25
CA ALA A 58 34.96 15.00 -1.87
C ALA A 58 35.18 13.55 -1.35
N GLY A 59 34.15 12.93 -0.78
CA GLY A 59 34.21 11.56 -0.25
C GLY A 59 33.77 10.47 -1.22
N HIS A 60 33.13 10.84 -2.33
CA HIS A 60 32.44 9.90 -3.23
C HIS A 60 32.76 10.19 -4.71
N PRO A 61 33.66 9.42 -5.36
CA PRO A 61 34.09 9.65 -6.74
C PRO A 61 32.96 9.63 -7.79
N ASN A 62 31.83 9.01 -7.47
CA ASN A 62 30.65 8.94 -8.33
C ASN A 62 29.64 10.08 -8.09
N VAL A 63 29.98 11.07 -7.26
CA VAL A 63 29.13 12.23 -6.96
C VAL A 63 29.65 13.47 -7.69
N GLN A 64 28.74 14.18 -8.36
CA GLN A 64 28.99 15.46 -9.01
C GLN A 64 28.08 16.54 -8.43
N VAL A 65 28.60 17.75 -8.34
CA VAL A 65 27.87 18.92 -7.85
C VAL A 65 27.99 20.03 -8.88
N HIS A 66 26.86 20.55 -9.32
CA HIS A 66 26.77 21.72 -10.19
C HIS A 66 25.96 22.80 -9.51
N THR A 67 26.32 24.06 -9.75
CA THR A 67 25.63 25.22 -9.20
C THR A 67 25.08 26.09 -10.33
N ARG A 68 24.01 26.82 -10.03
CA ARG A 68 23.45 27.84 -10.92
C ARG A 68 22.76 28.95 -10.12
N PRO A 69 22.52 30.13 -10.72
CA PRO A 69 21.62 31.11 -10.11
C PRO A 69 20.20 30.55 -9.97
N ASN A 70 19.55 30.88 -8.86
CA ASN A 70 18.22 30.39 -8.52
C ASN A 70 17.19 30.66 -9.63
N SER A 71 16.56 29.60 -10.17
CA SER A 71 15.44 29.72 -11.13
C SER A 71 14.07 29.91 -10.51
N GLY A 72 13.94 29.59 -9.24
CA GLY A 72 12.67 29.57 -8.52
C GLY A 72 11.86 28.28 -8.70
N TRP A 73 12.34 27.24 -9.40
CA TRP A 73 11.63 25.96 -9.57
C TRP A 73 12.55 24.80 -10.00
N PRO A 74 12.22 23.51 -9.75
CA PRO A 74 13.09 22.38 -10.08
C PRO A 74 13.29 22.07 -11.58
N GLY A 75 12.57 22.71 -12.51
CA GLY A 75 12.68 22.38 -13.94
C GLY A 75 14.08 22.65 -14.52
N ALA A 76 14.62 23.84 -14.28
CA ALA A 76 15.95 24.22 -14.76
C ALA A 76 17.12 23.42 -14.13
N PRO A 77 17.16 23.15 -12.80
CA PRO A 77 18.19 22.28 -12.25
C PRO A 77 18.09 20.83 -12.76
N ARG A 78 16.88 20.29 -12.98
CA ARG A 78 16.70 18.96 -13.62
C ARG A 78 17.25 18.96 -15.05
N ASN A 79 16.97 19.99 -15.86
CA ASN A 79 17.53 20.13 -17.20
C ASN A 79 19.06 20.26 -17.20
N LEU A 80 19.64 20.99 -16.25
CA LEU A 80 21.10 21.09 -16.10
C LEU A 80 21.70 19.72 -15.74
N GLY A 81 21.09 18.98 -14.81
CA GLY A 81 21.51 17.63 -14.47
C GLY A 81 21.48 16.68 -15.68
N MET A 82 20.43 16.74 -16.50
CA MET A 82 20.35 15.95 -17.74
C MET A 82 21.48 16.25 -18.73
N ARG A 83 21.96 17.50 -18.80
CA ARG A 83 23.09 17.85 -19.68
C ARG A 83 24.42 17.26 -19.20
N HIS A 84 24.55 16.99 -17.91
CA HIS A 84 25.77 16.41 -17.33
C HIS A 84 25.70 14.88 -17.21
N ALA A 85 24.52 14.29 -17.37
CA ALA A 85 24.28 12.86 -17.29
C ALA A 85 25.03 12.08 -18.39
N LYS A 86 25.73 11.02 -17.98
CA LYS A 86 26.51 10.11 -18.83
C LYS A 86 25.94 8.68 -18.82
N GLY A 87 25.07 8.36 -17.87
CA GLY A 87 24.39 7.09 -17.73
C GLY A 87 23.55 6.76 -18.97
N GLU A 88 23.40 5.48 -19.28
CA GLU A 88 22.46 5.04 -20.31
C GLU A 88 21.02 5.46 -19.99
N TYR A 89 20.67 5.47 -18.70
CA TYR A 89 19.39 5.95 -18.17
C TYR A 89 19.58 7.11 -17.19
N VAL A 90 18.56 7.96 -17.06
CA VAL A 90 18.47 9.03 -16.05
C VAL A 90 17.35 8.73 -15.06
N GLN A 91 17.61 8.91 -13.76
CA GLN A 91 16.63 8.75 -12.68
C GLN A 91 16.52 10.07 -11.91
N PHE A 92 15.32 10.64 -11.81
CA PHE A 92 15.10 11.84 -10.99
C PHE A 92 14.77 11.47 -9.55
N VAL A 93 15.37 12.17 -8.59
CA VAL A 93 15.10 12.04 -7.16
C VAL A 93 15.07 13.43 -6.54
N ASP A 94 13.99 13.77 -5.84
CA ASP A 94 13.96 15.01 -5.06
C ASP A 94 14.82 14.87 -3.78
N HIS A 95 15.44 15.96 -3.35
CA HIS A 95 16.49 15.98 -2.32
C HIS A 95 16.03 15.55 -0.91
N ASP A 96 14.73 15.46 -0.68
CA ASP A 96 14.08 15.05 0.56
C ASP A 96 13.53 13.62 0.50
N ASP A 97 13.66 12.94 -0.64
CA ASP A 97 13.17 11.58 -0.84
C ASP A 97 14.29 10.52 -0.71
N LYS A 98 13.90 9.25 -0.77
CA LYS A 98 14.82 8.09 -0.68
C LYS A 98 14.54 7.05 -1.75
N LEU A 99 15.59 6.33 -2.16
CA LEU A 99 15.45 5.13 -2.98
C LEU A 99 15.53 3.86 -2.12
N GLY A 100 14.84 2.80 -2.55
CA GLY A 100 15.06 1.46 -2.03
C GLY A 100 16.47 0.98 -2.36
N THR A 101 17.07 0.15 -1.50
CA THR A 101 18.47 -0.29 -1.62
C THR A 101 18.81 -0.95 -2.96
N GLU A 102 17.86 -1.64 -3.57
CA GLU A 102 18.04 -2.32 -4.85
C GLU A 102 17.36 -1.58 -6.02
N ALA A 103 16.90 -0.34 -5.80
CA ALA A 103 16.09 0.38 -6.77
C ALA A 103 16.81 0.62 -8.10
N LEU A 104 18.04 1.15 -8.07
CA LEU A 104 18.77 1.45 -9.31
C LEU A 104 19.09 0.18 -10.11
N GLU A 105 19.54 -0.88 -9.43
CA GLU A 105 19.84 -2.17 -10.07
C GLU A 105 18.58 -2.78 -10.69
N ARG A 106 17.50 -2.92 -9.92
CA ARG A 106 16.26 -3.55 -10.42
C ARG A 106 15.59 -2.74 -11.52
N LEU A 107 15.55 -1.41 -11.40
CA LEU A 107 14.99 -0.54 -12.45
C LEU A 107 15.79 -0.64 -13.74
N TYR A 108 17.12 -0.60 -13.65
CA TYR A 108 17.99 -0.71 -14.82
C TYR A 108 17.86 -2.08 -15.47
N GLU A 109 17.94 -3.18 -14.72
CA GLU A 109 17.82 -4.52 -15.28
C GLU A 109 16.43 -4.77 -15.90
N HIS A 110 15.36 -4.26 -15.29
CA HIS A 110 14.02 -4.31 -15.88
C HIS A 110 13.91 -3.46 -17.15
N ALA A 111 14.54 -2.28 -17.18
CA ALA A 111 14.61 -1.43 -18.36
C ALA A 111 15.33 -2.11 -19.51
N LYS A 112 16.52 -2.68 -19.24
CA LYS A 112 17.36 -3.37 -20.23
C LYS A 112 16.72 -4.65 -20.76
N ARG A 113 16.14 -5.47 -19.88
CA ARG A 113 15.44 -6.71 -20.27
C ARG A 113 14.30 -6.43 -21.24
N ASN A 114 13.60 -5.32 -21.04
CA ASN A 114 12.44 -4.97 -21.82
C ASN A 114 12.74 -3.95 -22.93
N ASP A 115 13.96 -3.39 -23.03
CA ASP A 115 14.29 -2.27 -23.92
C ASP A 115 13.28 -1.10 -23.78
N ALA A 116 13.07 -0.68 -22.53
CA ALA A 116 12.11 0.35 -22.17
C ALA A 116 12.68 1.76 -22.34
N ASP A 117 11.86 2.67 -22.87
CA ASP A 117 12.12 4.12 -22.89
C ASP A 117 11.93 4.73 -21.52
N VAL A 118 10.92 4.24 -20.78
CA VAL A 118 10.58 4.70 -19.43
C VAL A 118 10.30 3.51 -18.53
N VAL A 119 10.86 3.51 -17.33
CA VAL A 119 10.54 2.53 -16.28
C VAL A 119 9.99 3.23 -15.05
N ILE A 120 8.81 2.79 -14.65
CA ILE A 120 8.11 3.27 -13.45
C ILE A 120 8.37 2.31 -12.31
N GLY A 121 9.13 2.75 -11.30
CA GLY A 121 9.29 2.01 -10.06
C GLY A 121 8.13 2.24 -9.09
N LYS A 122 7.77 1.22 -8.33
CA LYS A 122 6.79 1.34 -7.25
C LYS A 122 7.17 2.43 -6.26
N MET A 123 6.20 3.28 -5.97
CA MET A 123 6.32 4.37 -5.03
C MET A 123 5.62 4.01 -3.72
N SER A 124 6.34 4.17 -2.61
CA SER A 124 5.82 4.09 -1.24
C SER A 124 5.80 5.49 -0.61
N SER A 125 4.85 5.76 0.28
CA SER A 125 4.71 7.09 0.91
C SER A 125 3.91 7.04 2.20
N THR A 126 4.24 7.93 3.13
CA THR A 126 3.39 8.29 4.29
C THR A 126 2.24 9.23 3.92
N MET A 127 2.35 9.95 2.79
CA MET A 127 1.49 11.10 2.44
C MET A 127 0.49 10.79 1.34
N VAL A 128 0.84 9.89 0.42
CA VAL A 128 0.05 9.62 -0.79
C VAL A 128 -0.49 8.20 -0.74
N ARG A 129 -1.74 8.05 -1.19
CA ARG A 129 -2.41 6.75 -1.31
C ARG A 129 -1.66 5.85 -2.30
N PRO A 130 -1.73 4.52 -2.11
CA PRO A 130 -1.18 3.57 -3.08
C PRO A 130 -1.92 3.70 -4.42
N ARG A 131 -1.21 3.47 -5.54
CA ARG A 131 -1.73 3.65 -6.90
C ARG A 131 -1.91 2.28 -7.56
N ARG A 132 -3.08 2.03 -8.15
CA ARG A 132 -3.43 0.76 -8.83
C ARG A 132 -2.42 0.35 -9.90
N LEU A 133 -1.75 1.32 -10.51
CA LEU A 133 -0.59 1.11 -11.39
C LEU A 133 0.45 0.13 -10.81
N PHE A 134 0.62 0.08 -9.48
CA PHE A 134 1.58 -0.79 -8.80
C PHE A 134 0.96 -2.09 -8.27
N ARG A 135 -0.17 -2.52 -8.85
CA ARG A 135 -0.77 -3.83 -8.55
C ARG A 135 0.09 -4.97 -9.10
N HIS A 136 0.63 -4.81 -10.31
CA HIS A 136 1.41 -5.83 -10.99
C HIS A 136 2.62 -5.24 -11.72
N THR A 137 3.70 -6.02 -11.82
CA THR A 137 4.83 -5.69 -12.69
C THR A 137 4.37 -5.86 -14.13
N VAL A 138 4.65 -4.88 -14.98
CA VAL A 138 4.32 -4.84 -16.41
C VAL A 138 5.61 -4.73 -17.19
N ASP A 139 5.85 -5.69 -18.08
CA ASP A 139 7.07 -5.75 -18.88
C ASP A 139 7.08 -4.71 -20.00
N ALA A 140 5.95 -4.51 -20.68
CA ALA A 140 5.80 -3.52 -21.73
C ALA A 140 4.34 -3.05 -21.86
N CYS A 141 4.16 -1.73 -21.83
CA CYS A 141 2.90 -1.05 -22.09
C CYS A 141 3.16 0.33 -22.75
N THR A 142 2.08 1.00 -23.11
CA THR A 142 2.09 2.39 -23.57
C THR A 142 1.02 3.18 -22.82
N ILE A 143 0.91 4.48 -23.10
CA ILE A 143 -0.14 5.33 -22.52
C ILE A 143 -1.57 4.91 -22.96
N GLU A 144 -1.69 4.07 -24.00
CA GLU A 144 -2.98 3.63 -24.53
C GLU A 144 -3.62 2.49 -23.72
N ASN A 145 -2.81 1.55 -23.24
CA ASN A 145 -3.27 0.26 -22.73
C ASN A 145 -3.09 0.07 -21.22
N ASP A 146 -2.55 1.06 -20.51
CA ASP A 146 -2.32 1.01 -19.06
C ASP A 146 -2.63 2.36 -18.37
N GLU A 147 -2.71 2.37 -17.05
CA GLU A 147 -3.13 3.50 -16.22
C GLU A 147 -1.97 4.47 -15.90
N LEU A 148 -1.09 4.73 -16.86
CA LEU A 148 0.14 5.50 -16.66
C LEU A 148 -0.11 6.94 -16.20
N MET A 149 -1.23 7.53 -16.62
CA MET A 149 -1.69 8.85 -16.20
C MET A 149 -2.01 8.93 -14.71
N GLN A 150 -2.10 7.78 -14.02
CA GLN A 150 -2.14 7.78 -12.57
C GLN A 150 -0.81 8.18 -11.96
N SER A 151 0.34 8.19 -12.65
CA SER A 151 1.65 8.59 -12.13
C SER A 151 2.35 9.58 -13.05
N LEU A 152 2.26 10.88 -12.75
CA LEU A 152 2.81 11.97 -13.57
C LEU A 152 4.00 12.72 -12.94
N SER A 153 4.50 12.25 -11.80
CA SER A 153 5.75 12.76 -11.20
C SER A 153 6.98 12.32 -11.99
N PRO A 154 8.12 13.03 -11.93
CA PRO A 154 9.30 12.69 -12.72
C PRO A 154 10.13 11.56 -12.11
N HIS A 155 9.75 11.06 -10.92
CA HIS A 155 10.47 10.06 -10.11
C HIS A 155 10.51 8.66 -10.74
N LYS A 156 11.14 8.55 -11.91
CA LYS A 156 11.17 7.39 -12.80
C LYS A 156 12.51 7.35 -13.53
N MET A 157 12.78 6.22 -14.16
CA MET A 157 13.96 6.02 -14.97
C MET A 157 13.61 6.24 -16.45
N PHE A 158 14.36 7.08 -17.15
CA PHE A 158 14.17 7.40 -18.57
C PHE A 158 15.44 7.06 -19.35
N ARG A 159 15.30 6.41 -20.51
CA ARG A 159 16.42 6.14 -21.40
C ARG A 159 16.97 7.47 -21.91
N ARG A 160 18.26 7.75 -21.69
CA ARG A 160 18.84 9.07 -21.99
C ARG A 160 18.77 9.40 -23.48
N ALA A 161 19.05 8.42 -24.34
CA ALA A 161 18.95 8.57 -25.80
C ALA A 161 17.53 8.95 -26.25
N PHE A 162 16.49 8.34 -25.66
CA PHE A 162 15.08 8.68 -25.92
C PHE A 162 14.75 10.13 -25.50
N VAL A 163 15.23 10.55 -24.33
CA VAL A 163 15.07 11.94 -23.85
C VAL A 163 15.75 12.94 -24.79
N GLU A 164 16.92 12.61 -25.32
CA GLU A 164 17.67 13.44 -26.28
C GLU A 164 17.01 13.48 -27.65
N GLU A 165 16.65 12.32 -28.21
CA GLU A 165 16.02 12.15 -29.53
C GLU A 165 14.73 12.96 -29.65
N HIS A 166 13.89 12.93 -28.62
CA HIS A 166 12.62 13.64 -28.62
C HIS A 166 12.68 15.05 -28.03
N GLY A 167 13.87 15.53 -27.64
CA GLY A 167 14.05 16.87 -27.08
C GLY A 167 13.24 17.11 -25.80
N LEU A 168 13.04 16.08 -24.98
CA LEU A 168 12.23 16.17 -23.76
C LEU A 168 12.92 17.06 -22.72
N ARG A 169 12.26 18.15 -22.29
CA ARG A 169 12.80 19.10 -21.31
C ARG A 169 11.71 19.54 -20.35
N PHE A 170 12.10 19.78 -19.09
CA PHE A 170 11.21 20.44 -18.15
C PHE A 170 11.05 21.90 -18.56
N PRO A 171 9.84 22.47 -18.51
CA PRO A 171 9.67 23.91 -18.57
C PRO A 171 10.50 24.61 -17.49
N GLU A 172 11.19 25.70 -17.86
CA GLU A 172 12.08 26.45 -16.94
C GLU A 172 11.41 27.71 -16.39
N GLY A 173 11.84 28.15 -15.21
CA GLY A 173 11.25 29.27 -14.46
C GLY A 173 10.23 28.79 -13.43
N PRO A 174 9.55 29.71 -12.70
CA PRO A 174 8.49 29.37 -11.76
C PRO A 174 7.30 28.76 -12.50
N TRP A 175 7.30 27.45 -12.69
CA TRP A 175 6.36 26.75 -13.58
C TRP A 175 5.70 25.60 -12.82
N ILE A 176 4.53 25.84 -12.24
CA ILE A 176 3.75 24.76 -11.62
C ILE A 176 3.32 23.75 -12.71
N LEU A 177 3.33 22.46 -12.38
CA LEU A 177 3.03 21.35 -13.29
C LEU A 177 4.12 21.09 -14.35
N GLU A 178 5.37 21.49 -14.08
CA GLU A 178 6.51 21.21 -14.96
C GLU A 178 6.76 19.70 -15.12
N ASP A 179 6.49 18.94 -14.06
CA ASP A 179 6.61 17.49 -14.05
C ASP A 179 5.55 16.83 -14.93
N LEU A 180 4.28 17.24 -14.79
CA LEU A 180 3.19 16.78 -15.64
C LEU A 180 3.48 17.07 -17.11
N ALA A 181 4.02 18.26 -17.44
CA ALA A 181 4.39 18.61 -18.80
C ALA A 181 5.46 17.67 -19.37
N PHE A 182 6.55 17.46 -18.63
CA PHE A 182 7.63 16.56 -19.06
C PHE A 182 7.16 15.12 -19.21
N VAL A 183 6.48 14.57 -18.19
CA VAL A 183 6.10 13.15 -18.15
C VAL A 183 4.99 12.83 -19.15
N THR A 184 4.01 13.72 -19.31
CA THR A 184 2.96 13.53 -20.33
C THR A 184 3.57 13.53 -21.73
N ALA A 185 4.49 14.46 -22.03
CA ALA A 185 5.19 14.48 -23.30
C ALA A 185 6.05 13.22 -23.52
N ALA A 186 6.69 12.70 -22.47
CA ALA A 186 7.43 11.45 -22.53
C ALA A 186 6.51 10.27 -22.84
N TYR A 187 5.39 10.12 -22.14
CA TYR A 187 4.46 9.01 -22.34
C TYR A 187 3.79 9.01 -23.72
N LEU A 188 3.51 10.19 -24.29
CA LEU A 188 2.96 10.31 -25.64
C LEU A 188 3.97 9.90 -26.74
N LYS A 189 5.27 9.88 -26.44
CA LYS A 189 6.34 9.58 -27.40
C LYS A 189 6.98 8.22 -27.18
N ALA A 190 6.92 7.67 -25.97
CA ALA A 190 7.54 6.40 -25.64
C ALA A 190 6.84 5.25 -26.38
N GLU A 191 7.63 4.42 -27.04
CA GLU A 191 7.14 3.21 -27.69
C GLU A 191 7.02 2.07 -26.69
N ARG A 192 7.84 2.11 -25.62
CA ARG A 192 7.82 1.09 -24.58
C ARG A 192 8.03 1.65 -23.18
N ILE A 193 7.03 1.43 -22.35
CA ILE A 193 7.04 1.78 -20.93
C ILE A 193 6.93 0.49 -20.12
N SER A 194 7.68 0.38 -19.02
CA SER A 194 7.60 -0.76 -18.11
C SER A 194 7.25 -0.29 -16.70
N VAL A 195 6.57 -1.14 -15.94
CA VAL A 195 6.23 -0.89 -14.53
C VAL A 195 6.84 -1.98 -13.67
N LEU A 196 7.65 -1.60 -12.68
CA LEU A 196 8.21 -2.51 -11.69
C LEU A 196 7.46 -2.35 -10.37
N ALA A 197 6.57 -3.29 -10.05
CA ALA A 197 5.64 -3.20 -8.93
C ALA A 197 5.99 -4.14 -7.76
N ASP A 198 6.93 -5.07 -7.95
CA ASP A 198 7.31 -6.05 -6.94
C ASP A 198 8.24 -5.52 -5.84
N TYR A 199 8.83 -4.33 -6.04
CA TYR A 199 9.79 -3.74 -5.11
C TYR A 199 9.56 -2.24 -4.94
N PRO A 200 9.40 -1.74 -3.70
CA PRO A 200 9.36 -0.30 -3.44
C PRO A 200 10.67 0.38 -3.87
N CYS A 201 10.64 1.06 -5.01
CA CYS A 201 11.82 1.69 -5.59
C CYS A 201 12.04 3.09 -5.04
N TYR A 202 10.95 3.82 -4.77
CA TYR A 202 10.99 5.23 -4.44
C TYR A 202 10.12 5.52 -3.21
N TYR A 203 10.66 6.25 -2.25
CA TYR A 203 9.99 6.61 -1.00
C TYR A 203 9.80 8.12 -0.93
N TRP A 204 8.53 8.56 -1.00
CA TRP A 204 8.18 9.96 -0.74
C TRP A 204 8.16 10.24 0.76
N MET A 205 9.09 11.07 1.20
CA MET A 205 9.25 11.39 2.62
C MET A 205 8.55 12.69 2.95
N LYS A 206 8.00 12.75 4.17
CA LYS A 206 7.43 13.99 4.69
C LYS A 206 8.55 14.76 5.37
N ARG A 207 8.73 16.03 4.99
CA ARG A 207 9.61 16.95 5.71
C ARG A 207 8.97 17.44 7.01
N ASP A 208 9.79 17.56 8.04
CA ASP A 208 9.35 18.08 9.34
C ASP A 208 9.08 19.59 9.30
N ASP A 209 9.74 20.33 8.40
CA ASP A 209 9.48 21.76 8.15
C ASP A 209 8.21 22.01 7.29
N GLY A 210 7.65 20.94 6.73
CA GLY A 210 6.49 20.95 5.85
C GLY A 210 6.72 21.55 4.46
N GLY A 211 7.91 22.03 4.08
CA GLY A 211 8.18 22.63 2.77
C GLY A 211 7.73 21.74 1.60
N ASN A 212 7.05 22.31 0.61
CA ASN A 212 6.67 21.62 -0.64
C ASN A 212 6.28 22.66 -1.70
N ASN A 213 6.84 22.54 -2.91
CA ASN A 213 6.55 23.41 -4.06
C ASN A 213 5.05 23.48 -4.39
N THR A 214 4.31 22.39 -4.17
CA THR A 214 2.86 22.28 -4.40
C THR A 214 2.05 23.28 -3.55
N ARG A 215 2.61 23.81 -2.44
CA ARG A 215 1.97 24.88 -1.65
C ARG A 215 1.76 26.18 -2.43
N HIS A 216 2.51 26.38 -3.52
CA HIS A 216 2.41 27.56 -4.37
C HIS A 216 1.50 27.37 -5.59
N ARG A 217 0.69 26.30 -5.63
CA ARG A 217 -0.06 25.85 -6.82
C ARG A 217 -0.86 26.95 -7.51
N PHE A 218 -1.45 27.89 -6.79
CA PHE A 218 -2.27 28.98 -7.36
C PHE A 218 -1.62 30.37 -7.26
N ASN A 219 -0.32 30.44 -6.96
CA ASN A 219 0.38 31.72 -7.05
C ASN A 219 0.36 32.16 -8.53
N PRO A 220 -0.23 33.33 -8.88
CA PRO A 220 -0.31 33.78 -10.26
C PRO A 220 1.06 33.88 -10.94
N ARG A 221 2.14 34.12 -10.16
CA ARG A 221 3.51 34.17 -10.66
C ARG A 221 4.00 32.84 -11.25
N HIS A 222 3.36 31.71 -10.90
CA HIS A 222 3.81 30.37 -11.27
C HIS A 222 2.96 29.72 -12.38
N GLY A 223 1.87 30.37 -12.81
CA GLY A 223 1.19 30.05 -14.07
C GLY A 223 0.28 28.82 -14.13
N PHE A 224 -0.46 28.44 -13.07
CA PHE A 224 -1.28 27.20 -13.06
C PHE A 224 -2.19 27.00 -14.28
N TRP A 225 -3.11 27.92 -14.54
CA TRP A 225 -4.09 27.77 -15.62
C TRP A 225 -3.43 27.80 -17.01
N PRO A 226 -2.54 28.75 -17.33
CA PRO A 226 -1.78 28.71 -18.59
C PRO A 226 -0.97 27.42 -18.79
N ASN A 227 -0.36 26.91 -17.72
CA ASN A 227 0.45 25.68 -17.79
C ASN A 227 -0.45 24.45 -18.00
N CYS A 228 -1.61 24.39 -17.34
CA CYS A 228 -2.62 23.36 -17.57
C CYS A 228 -3.09 23.35 -19.03
N ARG A 229 -3.39 24.52 -19.61
CA ARG A 229 -3.76 24.66 -21.04
C ARG A 229 -2.65 24.15 -21.96
N THR A 230 -1.39 24.43 -21.64
CA THR A 230 -0.24 23.95 -22.40
C THR A 230 -0.17 22.42 -22.42
N ILE A 231 -0.40 21.77 -21.27
CA ILE A 231 -0.42 20.30 -21.17
C ILE A 231 -1.61 19.71 -21.95
N VAL A 232 -2.81 20.30 -21.82
CA VAL A 232 -4.01 19.86 -22.55
C VAL A 232 -3.79 19.94 -24.06
N ARG A 233 -3.20 21.03 -24.56
CA ARG A 233 -2.85 21.17 -25.97
C ARG A 233 -1.82 20.14 -26.40
N GLY A 234 -0.78 19.89 -25.59
CA GLY A 234 0.18 18.83 -25.87
C GLY A 234 -0.45 17.44 -26.03
N ILE A 235 -1.47 17.11 -25.22
CA ILE A 235 -2.24 15.87 -25.38
C ILE A 235 -3.07 15.90 -26.66
N LYS A 236 -3.77 17.00 -26.94
CA LYS A 236 -4.58 17.13 -28.15
C LYS A 236 -3.75 16.99 -29.42
N ASP A 237 -2.58 17.62 -29.46
CA ASP A 237 -1.65 17.58 -30.59
C ASP A 237 -1.00 16.20 -30.74
N GLY A 238 -0.80 15.48 -29.63
CA GLY A 238 -0.21 14.14 -29.60
C GLY A 238 -1.21 13.00 -29.80
N THR A 239 -2.50 13.28 -29.99
CA THR A 239 -3.55 12.25 -30.11
C THR A 239 -4.57 12.60 -31.20
N THR A 240 -5.40 11.64 -31.60
CA THR A 240 -6.45 11.89 -32.59
C THR A 240 -7.73 12.40 -31.90
N PRO A 241 -8.30 13.55 -32.32
CA PRO A 241 -9.59 14.02 -31.82
C PRO A 241 -10.72 13.02 -32.08
N SER A 242 -11.62 12.88 -31.12
CA SER A 242 -12.77 11.96 -31.21
C SER A 242 -13.91 12.40 -30.30
N ASP A 243 -15.14 12.13 -30.71
CA ASP A 243 -16.35 12.28 -29.87
C ASP A 243 -16.63 11.01 -29.04
N ASP A 244 -15.89 9.92 -29.27
CA ASP A 244 -15.99 8.70 -28.46
C ASP A 244 -15.39 8.94 -27.06
N ILE A 245 -16.18 8.71 -26.02
CA ILE A 245 -15.79 8.87 -24.61
C ILE A 245 -14.57 8.01 -24.22
N ASP A 246 -14.33 6.89 -24.91
CA ASP A 246 -13.26 5.94 -24.62
C ASP A 246 -12.04 6.08 -25.56
N ALA A 247 -12.09 7.02 -26.50
CA ALA A 247 -10.93 7.37 -27.32
C ALA A 247 -9.75 7.83 -26.45
N LEU A 248 -8.53 7.50 -26.88
CA LEU A 248 -7.29 7.81 -26.14
C LEU A 248 -7.25 9.27 -25.67
N GLN A 249 -7.48 10.23 -26.58
CA GLN A 249 -7.47 11.65 -26.25
C GLN A 249 -8.38 11.96 -25.05
N ASN A 250 -9.63 11.49 -25.10
CA ASN A 250 -10.62 11.77 -24.06
C ASN A 250 -10.29 11.08 -22.74
N ARG A 251 -9.73 9.86 -22.77
CA ARG A 251 -9.23 9.17 -21.55
C ARG A 251 -8.09 9.93 -20.87
N LEU A 252 -7.14 10.46 -21.65
CA LEU A 252 -6.02 11.25 -21.11
C LEU A 252 -6.50 12.60 -20.54
N LEU A 253 -7.37 13.30 -21.29
CA LEU A 253 -7.95 14.56 -20.86
C LEU A 253 -8.85 14.38 -19.64
N HIS A 254 -9.58 13.27 -19.51
CA HIS A 254 -10.40 12.96 -18.35
C HIS A 254 -9.60 13.01 -17.04
N ARG A 255 -8.38 12.47 -17.01
CA ARG A 255 -7.53 12.51 -15.81
C ARG A 255 -7.10 13.94 -15.44
N LEU A 256 -6.82 14.79 -16.42
CA LEU A 256 -6.50 16.21 -16.19
C LEU A 256 -7.74 16.99 -15.75
N TYR A 257 -8.87 16.80 -16.43
CA TYR A 257 -10.14 17.41 -16.08
C TYR A 257 -10.52 17.09 -14.64
N HIS A 258 -10.51 15.80 -14.28
CA HIS A 258 -10.92 15.34 -12.96
C HIS A 258 -10.04 15.88 -11.81
N VAL A 259 -8.73 16.01 -12.02
CA VAL A 259 -7.79 16.35 -10.93
C VAL A 259 -7.35 17.81 -10.94
N GLU A 260 -7.14 18.41 -12.11
CA GLU A 260 -6.68 19.80 -12.21
C GLU A 260 -7.84 20.79 -12.22
N VAL A 261 -8.96 20.43 -12.85
CA VAL A 261 -10.13 21.31 -13.06
C VAL A 261 -11.22 21.05 -12.01
N LEU A 262 -11.81 19.86 -12.00
CA LEU A 262 -12.91 19.50 -11.07
C LEU A 262 -12.50 19.54 -9.60
N SER A 263 -11.21 19.54 -9.28
CA SER A 263 -10.75 19.77 -7.91
C SER A 263 -11.10 21.16 -7.36
N ARG A 264 -11.63 22.09 -8.18
CA ARG A 264 -12.21 23.36 -7.72
C ARG A 264 -13.72 23.29 -7.44
N ALA A 265 -14.38 22.22 -7.85
CA ALA A 265 -15.83 22.01 -7.71
C ALA A 265 -16.17 20.82 -6.78
N ARG A 266 -15.21 20.34 -5.98
CA ARG A 266 -15.38 19.17 -5.13
C ARG A 266 -14.71 19.31 -3.77
N GLU A 267 -15.06 18.41 -2.87
CA GLU A 267 -14.44 18.26 -1.57
C GLU A 267 -13.05 17.60 -1.64
N PRO A 268 -12.15 17.93 -0.69
CA PRO A 268 -12.33 18.93 0.38
C PRO A 268 -12.03 20.37 -0.06
N GLU A 269 -11.52 20.61 -1.27
CA GLU A 269 -10.97 21.91 -1.69
C GLU A 269 -11.99 23.05 -1.64
N ILE A 270 -13.17 22.90 -2.26
CA ILE A 270 -14.21 23.95 -2.28
C ILE A 270 -14.76 24.27 -0.88
N LEU A 271 -14.54 23.39 0.10
CA LEU A 271 -15.04 23.51 1.47
C LEU A 271 -13.99 24.06 2.46
N ARG A 272 -12.71 24.12 2.07
CA ARG A 272 -11.62 24.48 2.99
C ARG A 272 -11.32 25.97 3.05
N GLU A 273 -11.56 26.68 1.96
CA GLU A 273 -11.13 28.07 1.79
C GLU A 273 -12.32 29.02 1.76
N ASP A 274 -12.08 30.29 2.08
CA ASP A 274 -13.11 31.32 2.05
C ASP A 274 -13.62 31.56 0.62
N ARG A 275 -14.91 31.93 0.51
CA ARG A 275 -15.56 32.21 -0.78
C ARG A 275 -14.75 33.18 -1.64
N ALA A 276 -14.20 34.23 -1.04
CA ALA A 276 -13.43 35.25 -1.74
C ALA A 276 -12.16 34.70 -2.41
N GLU A 277 -11.57 33.63 -1.88
CA GLU A 277 -10.40 32.97 -2.46
C GLU A 277 -10.77 31.88 -3.46
N GLN A 278 -11.88 31.16 -3.21
CA GLN A 278 -12.34 30.05 -4.04
C GLN A 278 -13.02 30.49 -5.33
N LEU A 279 -13.91 31.49 -5.26
CA LEU A 279 -14.73 31.88 -6.40
C LEU A 279 -13.89 32.26 -7.64
N PRO A 280 -12.80 33.05 -7.54
CA PRO A 280 -11.95 33.32 -8.71
C PRO A 280 -11.30 32.06 -9.29
N ARG A 281 -10.96 31.07 -8.46
CA ARG A 281 -10.36 29.80 -8.91
C ARG A 281 -11.40 28.87 -9.52
N PHE A 282 -12.63 28.89 -9.01
CA PHE A 282 -13.76 28.19 -9.57
C PHE A 282 -14.10 28.73 -10.97
N GLU A 283 -14.18 30.06 -11.13
CA GLU A 283 -14.41 30.70 -12.43
C GLU A 283 -13.28 30.40 -13.42
N ALA A 284 -12.01 30.48 -13.00
CA ALA A 284 -10.90 30.11 -13.87
C ALA A 284 -10.91 28.63 -14.27
N ALA A 285 -11.34 27.73 -13.36
CA ALA A 285 -11.54 26.32 -13.69
C ALA A 285 -12.67 26.13 -14.69
N ARG A 286 -13.77 26.86 -14.53
CA ARG A 286 -14.92 26.87 -15.44
C ARG A 286 -14.52 27.33 -16.85
N GLU A 287 -13.77 28.42 -16.96
CA GLU A 287 -13.25 28.90 -18.25
C GLU A 287 -12.41 27.83 -18.94
N VAL A 288 -11.48 27.21 -18.20
CA VAL A 288 -10.64 26.12 -18.72
C VAL A 288 -11.47 24.90 -19.11
N ALA A 289 -12.49 24.53 -18.31
CA ALA A 289 -13.40 23.44 -18.62
C ALA A 289 -14.10 23.66 -19.97
N LEU A 290 -14.70 24.83 -20.16
CA LEU A 290 -15.51 25.16 -21.34
C LEU A 290 -14.67 25.35 -22.61
N GLU A 291 -13.46 25.90 -22.49
CA GLU A 291 -12.63 26.23 -23.65
C GLU A 291 -11.73 25.06 -24.09
N GLU A 292 -11.28 24.23 -23.16
CA GLU A 292 -10.21 23.27 -23.43
C GLU A 292 -10.68 21.81 -23.43
N PHE A 293 -11.84 21.46 -22.88
CA PHE A 293 -12.27 20.06 -22.78
C PHE A 293 -13.49 19.76 -23.66
N PRO A 294 -13.43 18.73 -24.53
CA PRO A 294 -14.57 18.35 -25.37
C PRO A 294 -15.71 17.71 -24.56
N PRO A 295 -16.95 17.72 -25.08
CA PRO A 295 -18.11 17.09 -24.43
C PRO A 295 -17.91 15.65 -23.99
N ALA A 296 -17.23 14.85 -24.81
CA ALA A 296 -16.96 13.46 -24.52
C ALA A 296 -16.21 13.25 -23.18
N VAL A 297 -15.34 14.19 -22.76
CA VAL A 297 -14.60 14.09 -21.49
C VAL A 297 -15.54 14.17 -20.29
N ARG A 298 -16.52 15.09 -20.32
CA ARG A 298 -17.51 15.23 -19.24
C ARG A 298 -18.57 14.14 -19.29
N GLU A 299 -18.97 13.69 -20.47
CA GLU A 299 -19.92 12.59 -20.64
C GLU A 299 -19.35 11.25 -20.14
N GLY A 300 -18.03 11.08 -20.22
CA GLY A 300 -17.31 9.92 -19.69
C GLY A 300 -17.13 9.91 -18.17
N LEU A 301 -17.56 10.93 -17.43
CA LEU A 301 -17.43 10.98 -15.97
C LEU A 301 -18.47 10.08 -15.28
N PRO A 302 -18.16 9.56 -14.08
CA PRO A 302 -19.15 8.90 -13.22
C PRO A 302 -20.24 9.87 -12.75
N GLY A 303 -21.42 9.35 -12.36
CA GLY A 303 -22.61 10.15 -12.02
C GLY A 303 -22.37 11.36 -11.11
N VAL A 304 -21.77 11.17 -9.93
CA VAL A 304 -21.45 12.28 -8.99
C VAL A 304 -20.45 13.27 -9.59
N SER A 305 -19.49 12.79 -10.37
CA SER A 305 -18.51 13.67 -11.02
C SER A 305 -19.11 14.47 -12.17
N ARG A 306 -20.16 13.95 -12.82
CA ARG A 306 -20.92 14.71 -13.82
C ARG A 306 -21.75 15.83 -13.20
N VAL A 307 -22.39 15.59 -12.06
CA VAL A 307 -23.07 16.67 -11.30
C VAL A 307 -22.09 17.80 -10.98
N ARG A 308 -20.90 17.48 -10.48
CA ARG A 308 -19.84 18.48 -10.23
C ARG A 308 -19.42 19.23 -11.49
N ALA A 309 -19.31 18.55 -12.62
CA ALA A 309 -18.96 19.16 -13.90
C ALA A 309 -20.06 20.12 -14.38
N GLU A 310 -21.33 19.73 -14.27
CA GLU A 310 -22.45 20.58 -14.68
C GLU A 310 -22.58 21.83 -13.79
N LEU A 311 -22.42 21.68 -12.47
CA LEU A 311 -22.38 22.82 -11.53
C LEU A 311 -21.20 23.76 -11.81
N LEU A 312 -20.04 23.20 -12.20
CA LEU A 312 -18.89 24.00 -12.61
C LEU A 312 -19.17 24.76 -13.91
N GLU A 313 -19.67 24.10 -14.95
CA GLU A 313 -19.91 24.69 -16.27
C GLU A 313 -21.04 25.75 -16.24
N SER A 314 -22.06 25.54 -15.42
CA SER A 314 -23.15 26.51 -15.21
C SER A 314 -22.72 27.75 -14.42
N GLY A 315 -21.58 27.69 -13.71
CA GLY A 315 -21.13 28.76 -12.82
C GLY A 315 -21.81 28.73 -11.45
N ASP A 316 -22.49 27.65 -11.08
CA ASP A 316 -23.18 27.53 -9.80
C ASP A 316 -22.23 27.12 -8.66
N PHE A 317 -21.48 28.10 -8.18
CA PHE A 317 -20.57 27.92 -7.05
C PHE A 317 -21.28 27.47 -5.77
N ASP A 318 -22.48 28.00 -5.50
CA ASP A 318 -23.21 27.70 -4.26
C ASP A 318 -23.79 26.28 -4.30
N GLY A 319 -24.32 25.86 -5.45
CA GLY A 319 -24.72 24.46 -5.69
C GLY A 319 -23.55 23.50 -5.63
N ALA A 320 -22.40 23.81 -6.24
CA ALA A 320 -21.18 23.00 -6.15
C ALA A 320 -20.73 22.80 -4.70
N ARG A 321 -20.82 23.87 -3.88
CA ARG A 321 -20.45 23.82 -2.46
C ARG A 321 -21.45 23.00 -1.63
N ALA A 322 -22.76 23.16 -1.86
CA ALA A 322 -23.79 22.36 -1.20
C ALA A 322 -23.65 20.87 -1.53
N PHE A 323 -23.46 20.54 -2.81
CA PHE A 323 -23.24 19.17 -3.24
C PHE A 323 -21.96 18.57 -2.63
N ALA A 324 -20.87 19.34 -2.58
CA ALA A 324 -19.63 18.89 -1.93
C ALA A 324 -19.81 18.58 -0.44
N GLU A 325 -20.67 19.30 0.29
CA GLU A 325 -21.02 18.99 1.68
C GLU A 325 -21.70 17.62 1.82
N HIS A 326 -22.65 17.32 0.91
CA HIS A 326 -23.32 16.03 0.87
C HIS A 326 -22.35 14.89 0.57
N ILE A 327 -21.51 15.05 -0.46
CA ILE A 327 -20.53 14.02 -0.80
C ILE A 327 -19.49 13.86 0.30
N ARG A 328 -19.05 14.92 0.99
CA ARG A 328 -18.14 14.83 2.14
C ARG A 328 -18.70 13.92 3.25
N ALA A 329 -20.01 13.93 3.46
CA ALA A 329 -20.67 13.11 4.47
C ALA A 329 -20.73 11.62 4.09
N VAL A 330 -20.64 11.28 2.80
CA VAL A 330 -20.62 9.90 2.32
C VAL A 330 -19.37 9.17 2.80
N LYS A 331 -19.55 8.00 3.42
CA LYS A 331 -18.48 7.14 3.92
C LYS A 331 -18.45 5.83 3.14
N ALA A 332 -17.30 5.17 3.09
CA ALA A 332 -17.26 3.77 2.69
C ALA A 332 -17.32 2.87 3.90
N ARG A 333 -17.91 1.70 3.71
CA ARG A 333 -17.85 0.57 4.63
C ARG A 333 -17.24 -0.61 3.90
N GLY A 334 -16.35 -1.33 4.58
CA GLY A 334 -15.79 -2.56 4.06
C GLY A 334 -15.84 -3.65 5.10
N GLU A 335 -16.57 -4.73 4.79
CA GLU A 335 -16.90 -5.79 5.73
C GLU A 335 -16.40 -7.13 5.20
N ALA A 336 -15.58 -7.80 5.99
CA ALA A 336 -15.17 -9.17 5.76
C ALA A 336 -16.08 -10.14 6.53
N GLY A 337 -16.50 -11.20 5.84
CA GLY A 337 -17.11 -12.36 6.45
C GLY A 337 -16.11 -13.18 7.29
N PRO A 338 -16.47 -14.40 7.72
CA PRO A 338 -15.60 -15.25 8.52
C PRO A 338 -14.26 -15.54 7.81
N LEU A 339 -13.15 -15.25 8.50
CA LEU A 339 -11.82 -15.53 7.98
C LEU A 339 -11.40 -16.97 8.26
N ARG A 340 -10.66 -17.56 7.33
CA ARG A 340 -10.04 -18.88 7.49
C ARG A 340 -8.73 -18.97 6.72
N TRP A 341 -7.94 -19.99 7.03
CA TRP A 341 -6.77 -20.36 6.24
C TRP A 341 -7.14 -21.41 5.20
N GLU A 342 -6.70 -21.21 3.95
CA GLU A 342 -6.92 -22.12 2.83
C GLU A 342 -5.69 -22.07 1.91
N ASP A 343 -5.02 -23.21 1.74
CA ASP A 343 -3.81 -23.37 0.91
C ASP A 343 -2.77 -22.27 1.13
N GLY A 344 -2.39 -22.06 2.39
CA GLY A 344 -1.39 -21.07 2.78
C GLY A 344 -1.89 -19.63 2.89
N CYS A 345 -3.13 -19.36 2.45
CA CYS A 345 -3.66 -18.01 2.36
C CYS A 345 -4.74 -17.75 3.39
N LEU A 346 -4.79 -16.52 3.91
CA LEU A 346 -5.92 -16.03 4.68
C LEU A 346 -7.01 -15.57 3.71
N VAL A 347 -8.19 -16.18 3.82
CA VAL A 347 -9.31 -15.95 2.89
C VAL A 347 -10.59 -15.54 3.62
N ALA A 348 -11.37 -14.66 2.99
CA ALA A 348 -12.72 -14.28 3.43
C ALA A 348 -13.52 -13.71 2.25
N ASP A 349 -14.84 -13.81 2.32
CA ASP A 349 -15.71 -13.01 1.44
C ASP A 349 -15.69 -11.56 1.94
N ILE A 350 -15.65 -10.60 1.02
CA ILE A 350 -15.60 -9.17 1.35
C ILE A 350 -16.63 -8.40 0.54
N THR A 351 -17.25 -7.43 1.20
CA THR A 351 -18.24 -6.54 0.62
C THR A 351 -17.88 -5.09 0.96
N LEU A 352 -17.94 -4.21 -0.04
CA LEU A 352 -17.66 -2.79 0.07
C LEU A 352 -18.85 -2.00 -0.49
N ASP A 353 -19.33 -1.02 0.27
CA ASP A 353 -20.39 -0.13 -0.16
C ASP A 353 -20.20 1.30 0.36
N LEU A 354 -21.06 2.20 -0.12
CA LEU A 354 -21.10 3.59 0.32
C LEU A 354 -22.32 3.83 1.20
N LEU A 355 -22.12 4.58 2.27
CA LEU A 355 -23.15 4.99 3.22
C LEU A 355 -23.28 6.52 3.17
N ARG A 356 -24.51 7.02 3.19
CA ARG A 356 -24.81 8.44 3.36
C ARG A 356 -24.39 8.92 4.76
N GLY A 357 -24.48 10.23 5.00
CA GLY A 357 -24.09 10.86 6.27
C GLY A 357 -24.89 10.38 7.48
N ASP A 358 -26.13 9.93 7.27
CA ASP A 358 -27.04 9.34 8.25
C ASP A 358 -26.72 7.86 8.58
N GLY A 359 -25.83 7.23 7.81
CA GLY A 359 -25.45 5.81 7.95
C GLY A 359 -26.25 4.85 7.08
N GLU A 360 -27.25 5.32 6.36
CA GLU A 360 -28.03 4.52 5.42
C GLU A 360 -27.24 4.25 4.13
N PRO A 361 -27.52 3.15 3.40
CA PRO A 361 -26.86 2.88 2.13
C PRO A 361 -27.12 3.99 1.10
N LEU A 362 -26.07 4.38 0.38
CA LEU A 362 -26.21 5.18 -0.83
C LEU A 362 -26.88 4.33 -1.91
N VAL A 363 -27.90 4.87 -2.59
CA VAL A 363 -28.68 4.12 -3.58
C VAL A 363 -28.74 4.82 -4.95
N LEU A 364 -29.12 4.05 -5.96
CA LEU A 364 -29.71 4.54 -7.20
C LEU A 364 -31.20 4.21 -7.20
N VAL A 365 -32.00 5.08 -7.79
CA VAL A 365 -33.45 4.88 -7.96
C VAL A 365 -33.75 4.53 -9.41
N GLU A 366 -34.40 3.40 -9.64
CA GLU A 366 -34.86 2.99 -10.96
C GLU A 366 -36.21 3.67 -11.27
N ARG A 367 -36.28 4.37 -12.41
CA ARG A 367 -37.51 4.96 -12.95
C ARG A 367 -37.54 4.70 -14.46
N ASP A 368 -38.56 3.98 -14.92
CA ASP A 368 -38.76 3.64 -16.34
C ASP A 368 -37.52 3.00 -17.00
N GLY A 369 -36.85 2.07 -16.28
CA GLY A 369 -35.64 1.39 -16.76
C GLY A 369 -34.38 2.25 -16.81
N ARG A 370 -34.42 3.47 -16.24
CA ARG A 370 -33.28 4.37 -16.09
C ARG A 370 -32.89 4.54 -14.63
N TRP A 371 -31.61 4.77 -14.40
CA TRP A 371 -31.07 4.96 -13.05
C TRP A 371 -30.93 6.45 -12.72
N TRP A 372 -31.31 6.81 -11.51
CA TRP A 372 -31.23 8.16 -10.97
C TRP A 372 -30.39 8.16 -9.70
N LEU A 373 -29.60 9.21 -9.51
CA LEU A 373 -28.80 9.39 -8.30
C LEU A 373 -29.71 9.49 -7.07
N ASP A 374 -29.19 9.05 -5.92
CA ASP A 374 -29.86 9.18 -4.62
C ASP A 374 -30.41 10.61 -4.43
N PRO A 375 -31.75 10.79 -4.28
CA PRO A 375 -32.35 12.10 -4.10
C PRO A 375 -31.79 12.85 -2.89
N GLU A 376 -31.41 12.13 -1.83
CA GLU A 376 -30.84 12.73 -0.62
C GLU A 376 -29.47 13.39 -0.88
N LEU A 377 -28.73 12.96 -1.91
CA LEU A 377 -27.50 13.65 -2.31
C LEU A 377 -27.77 14.98 -3.03
N LEU A 378 -28.95 15.12 -3.63
CA LEU A 378 -29.34 16.28 -4.43
C LEU A 378 -30.21 17.27 -3.65
N ASP A 379 -30.63 16.94 -2.43
CA ASP A 379 -31.44 17.84 -1.60
C ASP A 379 -30.73 19.20 -1.42
N GLY A 380 -31.46 20.30 -1.55
CA GLY A 380 -30.89 21.64 -1.45
C GLY A 380 -29.81 22.00 -2.49
N VAL A 381 -29.55 21.16 -3.50
CA VAL A 381 -28.69 21.49 -4.66
C VAL A 381 -29.55 22.19 -5.72
N PRO A 382 -29.31 23.48 -6.02
CA PRO A 382 -30.12 24.22 -6.98
C PRO A 382 -30.15 23.56 -8.37
N GLY A 383 -31.32 23.45 -8.98
CA GLY A 383 -31.47 22.90 -10.34
C GLY A 383 -31.41 21.37 -10.42
N ALA A 384 -31.39 20.67 -9.28
CA ALA A 384 -31.40 19.21 -9.21
C ALA A 384 -32.74 18.62 -8.72
N GLU A 385 -33.82 19.41 -8.74
CA GLU A 385 -35.14 19.06 -8.18
C GLU A 385 -35.78 17.86 -8.91
N ASP A 386 -35.53 17.72 -10.21
CA ASP A 386 -36.00 16.60 -11.03
C ASP A 386 -35.14 15.33 -10.87
N GLY A 387 -34.06 15.41 -10.09
CA GLY A 387 -33.05 14.37 -9.93
C GLY A 387 -31.98 14.38 -11.02
N TYR A 388 -31.01 13.47 -10.91
CA TYR A 388 -29.92 13.35 -11.86
C TYR A 388 -29.82 11.94 -12.46
N GLU A 389 -29.93 11.82 -13.80
CA GLU A 389 -29.85 10.53 -14.49
C GLU A 389 -28.40 10.00 -14.53
N VAL A 390 -28.20 8.77 -14.03
CA VAL A 390 -26.94 8.02 -14.08
C VAL A 390 -27.00 7.05 -15.26
N ARG A 391 -26.44 7.47 -16.41
CA ARG A 391 -26.45 6.68 -17.65
C ARG A 391 -25.78 5.31 -17.52
N ASP A 392 -24.65 5.27 -16.82
CA ASP A 392 -23.89 4.06 -16.53
C ASP A 392 -23.49 4.03 -15.04
N PRO A 393 -24.18 3.22 -14.22
CA PRO A 393 -23.85 3.01 -12.80
C PRO A 393 -22.43 2.50 -12.54
N PHE A 394 -21.78 1.89 -13.53
CA PHE A 394 -20.48 1.23 -13.41
C PHE A 394 -19.34 2.04 -14.02
N ARG A 395 -19.62 3.22 -14.59
CA ARG A 395 -18.59 4.05 -15.24
C ARG A 395 -17.45 4.36 -14.28
N LEU A 396 -16.25 3.85 -14.61
CA LEU A 396 -15.03 3.95 -13.81
C LEU A 396 -15.20 3.46 -12.36
N ALA A 397 -16.18 2.59 -12.11
CA ALA A 397 -16.36 1.99 -10.81
C ALA A 397 -15.31 0.90 -10.60
N TYR A 398 -14.64 0.93 -9.45
CA TYR A 398 -13.70 -0.12 -9.09
C TYR A 398 -13.52 -0.20 -7.58
N ALA A 399 -13.03 -1.35 -7.12
CA ALA A 399 -12.59 -1.51 -5.76
C ALA A 399 -11.39 -2.45 -5.68
N GLU A 400 -10.61 -2.29 -4.63
CA GLU A 400 -9.36 -3.02 -4.47
C GLU A 400 -9.01 -3.17 -2.99
N ILE A 401 -8.46 -4.33 -2.62
CA ILE A 401 -7.90 -4.54 -1.28
C ILE A 401 -6.43 -4.14 -1.29
N VAL A 402 -5.98 -3.53 -0.21
CA VAL A 402 -4.56 -3.20 -0.02
C VAL A 402 -4.12 -3.60 1.38
N VAL A 403 -2.98 -4.27 1.48
CA VAL A 403 -2.34 -4.65 2.74
C VAL A 403 -1.16 -3.71 2.98
N LYS A 404 -1.25 -2.89 4.04
CA LYS A 404 -0.22 -1.93 4.42
C LYS A 404 0.68 -2.52 5.49
N ASP A 405 2.00 -2.44 5.35
CA ASP A 405 2.87 -2.59 6.52
C ASP A 405 2.60 -1.42 7.50
N ARG A 406 2.44 -1.70 8.78
CA ARG A 406 2.09 -0.66 9.76
C ARG A 406 3.28 0.22 10.10
N ASP A 407 4.46 -0.40 10.18
CA ASP A 407 5.68 0.26 10.64
C ASP A 407 6.55 0.68 9.45
N ARG A 408 6.34 0.08 8.27
CA ARG A 408 6.95 0.48 7.00
C ARG A 408 5.88 1.08 6.10
N GLU A 409 6.23 2.02 5.25
CA GLU A 409 5.25 2.71 4.39
C GLU A 409 4.91 1.94 3.10
N ASP A 410 5.09 0.62 3.14
CA ASP A 410 4.91 -0.26 2.00
C ASP A 410 3.48 -0.79 1.93
N TRP A 411 2.97 -0.84 0.70
CA TRP A 411 1.62 -1.30 0.38
C TRP A 411 1.69 -2.48 -0.58
N TRP A 412 0.84 -3.47 -0.38
CA TRP A 412 0.80 -4.67 -1.20
C TRP A 412 -0.62 -5.00 -1.62
N TYR A 413 -0.74 -5.54 -2.83
CA TYR A 413 -2.02 -5.84 -3.45
C TYR A 413 -2.25 -7.35 -3.38
N PRO A 414 -3.13 -7.84 -2.47
CA PRO A 414 -3.49 -9.24 -2.42
C PRO A 414 -4.20 -9.69 -3.70
N GLU A 415 -4.17 -10.99 -3.92
CA GLU A 415 -4.97 -11.61 -4.97
C GLU A 415 -6.45 -11.51 -4.63
N GLY A 416 -7.27 -11.49 -5.68
CA GLY A 416 -8.72 -11.35 -5.58
C GLY A 416 -9.20 -10.12 -6.33
N ASP A 417 -10.15 -10.35 -7.24
CA ASP A 417 -10.88 -9.27 -7.88
C ASP A 417 -12.18 -9.00 -7.13
N LEU A 418 -12.56 -7.73 -7.08
CA LEU A 418 -13.83 -7.30 -6.55
C LEU A 418 -14.71 -6.89 -7.73
N GLU A 419 -15.86 -7.54 -7.84
CA GLU A 419 -16.84 -7.22 -8.86
C GLU A 419 -17.80 -6.16 -8.34
N VAL A 420 -18.01 -5.11 -9.13
CA VAL A 420 -19.01 -4.09 -8.86
C VAL A 420 -20.35 -4.53 -9.42
N ARG A 421 -21.39 -4.47 -8.60
CA ARG A 421 -22.77 -4.84 -8.95
C ARG A 421 -23.78 -3.91 -8.29
N LEU A 422 -25.01 -3.94 -8.79
CA LEU A 422 -26.16 -3.35 -8.13
C LEU A 422 -26.89 -4.42 -7.32
N GLU A 423 -27.10 -4.18 -6.04
CA GLU A 423 -27.91 -5.04 -5.18
C GLU A 423 -29.26 -4.36 -4.88
N PRO A 424 -30.39 -5.06 -5.03
CA PRO A 424 -31.70 -4.50 -4.71
C PRO A 424 -31.80 -4.08 -3.24
N ALA A 425 -32.34 -2.88 -3.00
CA ALA A 425 -32.57 -2.29 -1.67
C ALA A 425 -34.08 -2.09 -1.37
N GLY A 426 -34.97 -2.58 -2.24
CA GLY A 426 -36.43 -2.42 -2.12
C GLY A 426 -36.96 -1.13 -2.78
N ASP A 427 -38.25 -1.07 -3.05
CA ASP A 427 -38.95 0.14 -3.57
C ASP A 427 -38.30 0.76 -4.82
N GLY A 428 -37.83 -0.07 -5.75
CA GLY A 428 -37.15 0.39 -6.97
C GLY A 428 -35.75 0.98 -6.72
N ARG A 429 -35.18 0.79 -5.53
CA ARG A 429 -33.83 1.26 -5.16
C ARG A 429 -32.83 0.12 -5.28
N SER A 430 -31.62 0.45 -5.70
CA SER A 430 -30.48 -0.47 -5.72
C SER A 430 -29.23 0.20 -5.18
N ARG A 431 -28.45 -0.51 -4.37
CA ARG A 431 -27.16 -0.01 -3.87
C ARG A 431 -26.01 -0.49 -4.76
N PRO A 432 -25.06 0.39 -5.13
CA PRO A 432 -23.81 -0.04 -5.74
C PRO A 432 -22.91 -0.69 -4.68
N VAL A 433 -22.45 -1.90 -4.96
CA VAL A 433 -21.65 -2.71 -4.04
C VAL A 433 -20.50 -3.33 -4.82
N ALA A 434 -19.30 -3.33 -4.25
CA ALA A 434 -18.19 -4.15 -4.74
C ALA A 434 -18.02 -5.36 -3.82
N SER A 435 -18.02 -6.57 -4.36
CA SER A 435 -17.88 -7.78 -3.56
C SER A 435 -16.98 -8.80 -4.24
N GLY A 436 -16.32 -9.64 -3.45
CA GLY A 436 -15.45 -10.68 -3.97
C GLY A 436 -14.76 -11.44 -2.85
N ARG A 437 -13.64 -12.07 -3.17
CA ARG A 437 -12.87 -12.88 -2.22
C ARG A 437 -11.55 -12.22 -1.89
N LEU A 438 -11.34 -11.92 -0.61
CA LEU A 438 -10.03 -11.57 -0.08
C LEU A 438 -9.12 -12.81 -0.07
N ARG A 439 -7.90 -12.69 -0.59
CA ARG A 439 -6.87 -13.74 -0.48
C ARG A 439 -5.49 -13.13 -0.18
N ILE A 440 -5.06 -13.23 1.08
CA ILE A 440 -3.75 -12.76 1.54
C ILE A 440 -2.80 -13.96 1.64
N ASP A 441 -1.80 -14.03 0.76
CA ASP A 441 -0.70 -14.99 0.82
C ASP A 441 0.54 -14.35 1.48
N PRO A 442 0.86 -14.65 2.75
CA PRO A 442 2.00 -14.04 3.42
C PRO A 442 3.36 -14.38 2.79
N GLU A 443 3.46 -15.43 1.96
CA GLU A 443 4.71 -15.84 1.31
C GLU A 443 4.92 -15.25 -0.08
N ARG A 444 3.87 -14.67 -0.68
CA ARG A 444 3.93 -14.13 -2.06
C ARG A 444 3.46 -12.69 -2.20
N LEU A 445 2.83 -12.12 -1.17
CA LEU A 445 2.22 -10.79 -1.26
C LEU A 445 3.24 -9.65 -1.45
N ALA A 446 4.50 -9.80 -1.01
CA ALA A 446 5.55 -8.80 -1.20
C ALA A 446 6.17 -8.91 -2.59
N GLY A 447 5.41 -8.59 -3.64
CA GLY A 447 5.92 -8.60 -5.02
C GLY A 447 6.28 -9.99 -5.53
N GLY A 448 5.52 -11.01 -5.14
CA GLY A 448 5.83 -12.41 -5.40
C GLY A 448 6.71 -13.06 -4.32
N GLY A 449 7.24 -12.28 -3.36
CA GLY A 449 8.03 -12.75 -2.23
C GLY A 449 7.29 -12.67 -0.88
N PRO A 450 7.93 -13.15 0.20
CA PRO A 450 7.33 -13.20 1.52
C PRO A 450 7.27 -11.82 2.18
N LEU A 451 6.17 -11.55 2.87
CA LEU A 451 6.05 -10.38 3.73
C LEU A 451 7.14 -10.40 4.82
N GLY A 452 7.56 -9.20 5.22
CA GLY A 452 8.50 -9.00 6.33
C GLY A 452 7.91 -9.38 7.69
N ARG A 453 8.75 -9.31 8.72
CA ARG A 453 8.28 -9.35 10.11
C ARG A 453 7.63 -8.00 10.40
N GLY A 454 6.36 -7.99 10.82
CA GLY A 454 5.63 -6.75 11.03
C GLY A 454 4.16 -6.99 11.38
N VAL A 455 3.42 -5.91 11.57
CA VAL A 455 1.96 -5.96 11.52
C VAL A 455 1.48 -5.31 10.24
N TYR A 456 0.55 -5.98 9.58
CA TYR A 456 -0.02 -5.57 8.31
C TYR A 456 -1.49 -5.20 8.48
N ASP A 457 -1.84 -3.99 8.06
CA ASP A 457 -3.18 -3.41 8.13
C ASP A 457 -3.93 -3.67 6.81
N VAL A 458 -5.12 -4.31 6.86
CA VAL A 458 -5.93 -4.61 5.66
C VAL A 458 -6.93 -3.48 5.35
N TRP A 459 -6.68 -2.74 4.28
CA TRP A 459 -7.49 -1.63 3.79
C TRP A 459 -8.26 -2.05 2.53
N ALA A 460 -9.31 -1.30 2.22
CA ALA A 460 -10.00 -1.35 0.94
C ALA A 460 -10.09 0.05 0.35
N PHE A 461 -9.88 0.13 -0.95
CA PHE A 461 -10.19 1.28 -1.78
C PHE A 461 -11.48 0.98 -2.53
N VAL A 462 -12.37 1.97 -2.63
CA VAL A 462 -13.61 1.86 -3.39
C VAL A 462 -13.89 3.18 -4.10
N GLN A 463 -14.21 3.11 -5.39
CA GLN A 463 -14.74 4.20 -6.19
C GLN A 463 -16.04 3.73 -6.83
N LEU A 464 -17.16 4.27 -6.35
CA LEU A 464 -18.49 3.99 -6.90
C LEU A 464 -19.16 5.33 -7.22
N LEU A 465 -19.78 5.42 -8.40
CA LEU A 465 -20.48 6.62 -8.88
C LEU A 465 -19.62 7.91 -8.93
N GLY A 466 -18.29 7.82 -8.78
CA GLY A 466 -17.38 8.98 -8.70
C GLY A 466 -17.10 9.48 -7.28
N VAL A 467 -17.46 8.69 -6.26
CA VAL A 467 -17.08 8.90 -4.87
C VAL A 467 -15.98 7.90 -4.52
N ASP A 468 -14.76 8.41 -4.29
CA ASP A 468 -13.60 7.60 -3.89
C ASP A 468 -13.40 7.61 -2.37
N ARG A 469 -13.17 6.43 -1.78
CA ARG A 469 -12.90 6.27 -0.35
C ARG A 469 -11.88 5.17 -0.10
N MET A 470 -11.13 5.35 0.97
CA MET A 470 -10.22 4.33 1.51
C MET A 470 -10.63 4.04 2.95
N VAL A 471 -10.87 2.77 3.28
CA VAL A 471 -11.43 2.34 4.56
C VAL A 471 -10.67 1.15 5.11
N ARG A 472 -10.59 1.03 6.44
CA ARG A 472 -10.09 -0.18 7.11
C ARG A 472 -11.15 -1.26 6.99
N VAL A 473 -10.76 -2.47 6.59
CA VAL A 473 -11.70 -3.61 6.55
C VAL A 473 -12.08 -3.97 7.98
N THR A 474 -13.38 -4.08 8.25
CA THR A 474 -13.96 -4.52 9.53
C THR A 474 -14.70 -5.86 9.36
N GLY A 475 -15.26 -6.41 10.42
CA GLY A 475 -16.06 -7.64 10.37
C GLY A 475 -16.75 -7.94 11.69
N GLY A 476 -17.49 -9.04 11.75
CA GLY A 476 -18.36 -9.39 12.89
C GLY A 476 -17.66 -9.91 14.16
N GLY A 477 -16.33 -9.80 14.28
CA GLY A 477 -15.60 -10.29 15.45
C GLY A 477 -15.35 -9.23 16.52
N ASP A 478 -15.12 -9.68 17.76
CA ASP A 478 -14.90 -8.78 18.90
C ASP A 478 -13.57 -8.01 18.79
N PRO A 479 -13.55 -6.70 19.06
CA PRO A 479 -12.32 -5.91 19.04
C PRO A 479 -11.20 -6.49 19.93
N GLY A 480 -9.98 -6.52 19.41
CA GLY A 480 -8.80 -7.07 20.08
C GLY A 480 -8.72 -8.60 20.07
N THR A 481 -9.68 -9.31 19.50
CA THR A 481 -9.67 -10.78 19.40
C THR A 481 -9.10 -11.25 18.06
N PRO A 482 -8.61 -12.49 17.99
CA PRO A 482 -8.20 -13.09 16.72
C PRO A 482 -9.37 -13.19 15.73
N ALA A 483 -9.07 -12.94 14.47
CA ALA A 483 -10.04 -12.95 13.38
C ALA A 483 -10.16 -14.34 12.74
N ALA A 484 -9.09 -15.13 12.83
CA ALA A 484 -9.06 -16.57 12.59
C ALA A 484 -7.96 -17.19 13.48
N GLY A 485 -7.91 -18.52 13.56
CA GLY A 485 -6.82 -19.21 14.26
C GLY A 485 -5.44 -18.85 13.67
N PRO A 486 -4.36 -18.90 14.46
CA PRO A 486 -3.00 -18.69 13.96
C PRO A 486 -2.59 -19.76 12.93
N ALA A 487 -1.71 -19.38 12.02
CA ALA A 487 -1.09 -20.30 11.07
C ALA A 487 0.44 -20.20 11.06
N LEU A 488 1.08 -21.33 10.77
CA LEU A 488 2.51 -21.39 10.45
C LEU A 488 2.68 -21.28 8.94
N THR A 489 3.32 -20.20 8.48
CA THR A 489 3.52 -19.87 7.06
C THR A 489 4.99 -19.52 6.81
N GLY A 490 5.68 -20.21 5.90
CA GLY A 490 7.07 -19.93 5.54
C GLY A 490 8.04 -19.91 6.73
N GLY A 491 7.79 -20.73 7.75
CA GLY A 491 8.55 -20.73 9.00
C GLY A 491 8.27 -19.54 9.94
N ARG A 492 7.16 -18.83 9.75
CA ARG A 492 6.71 -17.71 10.58
C ARG A 492 5.31 -17.92 11.13
N LEU A 493 5.05 -17.38 12.32
CA LEU A 493 3.71 -17.38 12.89
C LEU A 493 2.92 -16.18 12.34
N ALA A 494 1.80 -16.48 11.69
CA ALA A 494 0.83 -15.53 11.21
C ALA A 494 -0.43 -15.54 12.08
N LEU A 495 -0.82 -14.38 12.60
CA LEU A 495 -2.00 -14.21 13.44
C LEU A 495 -2.89 -13.09 12.90
N PRO A 496 -4.01 -13.41 12.24
CA PRO A 496 -5.01 -12.42 11.86
C PRO A 496 -5.86 -12.04 13.08
N TYR A 497 -6.13 -10.75 13.26
CA TYR A 497 -6.85 -10.25 14.42
C TYR A 497 -7.61 -8.95 14.15
N TRP A 498 -8.62 -8.69 14.97
CA TRP A 498 -9.35 -7.43 15.00
C TRP A 498 -8.64 -6.45 15.94
N THR A 499 -8.34 -5.24 15.48
CA THR A 499 -7.76 -4.19 16.33
C THR A 499 -8.76 -3.77 17.43
N ALA A 500 -8.33 -2.94 18.38
CA ALA A 500 -9.23 -2.35 19.37
C ALA A 500 -10.37 -1.51 18.73
N GLY A 501 -10.18 -1.06 17.50
CA GLY A 501 -11.20 -0.39 16.70
C GLY A 501 -12.00 -1.32 15.77
N GLY A 502 -11.90 -2.65 15.93
CA GLY A 502 -12.64 -3.63 15.13
C GLY A 502 -12.12 -3.83 13.69
N GLN A 503 -10.88 -3.44 13.41
CA GLN A 503 -10.32 -3.46 12.05
C GLN A 503 -9.41 -4.66 11.82
N LEU A 504 -9.39 -5.23 10.63
CA LEU A 504 -8.59 -6.40 10.31
C LEU A 504 -7.10 -6.07 10.18
N ALA A 505 -6.27 -6.80 10.89
CA ALA A 505 -4.81 -6.77 10.77
C ALA A 505 -4.22 -8.19 10.81
N LEU A 506 -3.01 -8.33 10.29
CA LEU A 506 -2.22 -9.57 10.26
C LEU A 506 -0.88 -9.33 10.96
N ASP A 507 -0.62 -10.01 12.06
CA ASP A 507 0.68 -9.99 12.74
C ASP A 507 1.55 -11.15 12.23
N LEU A 508 2.71 -10.82 11.65
CA LEU A 508 3.71 -11.77 11.18
C LEU A 508 4.94 -11.71 12.07
N ASP A 509 5.03 -12.64 13.02
CA ASP A 509 6.16 -12.83 13.94
C ASP A 509 6.60 -11.58 14.74
N GLN A 510 5.78 -10.52 14.81
CA GLN A 510 6.20 -9.29 15.45
C GLN A 510 5.72 -9.19 16.89
N ARG A 511 4.40 -9.04 17.08
CA ARG A 511 3.84 -8.74 18.41
C ARG A 511 3.31 -10.00 19.09
N GLN A 512 2.90 -11.00 18.31
CA GLN A 512 2.34 -12.29 18.72
C GLN A 512 1.32 -12.11 19.86
N ARG A 513 0.51 -11.04 19.79
CA ARG A 513 -0.43 -10.67 20.86
C ARG A 513 -1.55 -11.71 20.91
N ARG A 514 -1.73 -12.36 22.06
CA ARG A 514 -2.72 -13.43 22.25
C ARG A 514 -2.46 -14.55 21.25
N PHE A 515 -1.39 -15.31 21.48
CA PHE A 515 -1.14 -16.61 20.85
C PHE A 515 -1.34 -17.68 21.93
N GLY A 516 -2.37 -18.52 21.83
CA GLY A 516 -2.80 -19.41 22.91
C GLY A 516 -4.17 -20.06 22.65
N PRO A 517 -4.73 -20.85 23.58
CA PRO A 517 -5.96 -21.61 23.32
C PRO A 517 -7.17 -20.69 23.11
N ASP A 518 -7.15 -19.51 23.73
CA ASP A 518 -8.22 -18.51 23.65
C ASP A 518 -8.29 -17.79 22.29
N THR A 519 -7.45 -18.19 21.33
CA THR A 519 -7.21 -17.47 20.08
C THR A 519 -7.93 -18.06 18.87
N ALA A 520 -8.59 -19.19 19.05
CA ALA A 520 -9.35 -19.85 18.00
C ALA A 520 -10.84 -20.04 18.36
N GLY A 521 -11.35 -19.36 19.40
CA GLY A 521 -12.70 -19.58 19.95
C GLY A 521 -12.90 -20.96 20.60
N ALA A 522 -12.12 -21.96 20.19
CA ALA A 522 -11.92 -23.22 20.87
C ALA A 522 -10.64 -23.13 21.69
N ALA A 523 -10.79 -22.94 23.00
CA ALA A 523 -9.86 -23.56 23.94
C ALA A 523 -9.95 -25.06 23.66
N ALA A 524 -9.15 -25.54 22.71
CA ALA A 524 -9.17 -26.94 22.37
C ALA A 524 -8.83 -27.67 23.66
N ALA A 525 -9.76 -28.48 24.14
CA ALA A 525 -9.56 -29.42 25.22
C ALA A 525 -8.46 -30.39 24.78
N ASN A 526 -7.21 -29.92 24.88
CA ASN A 526 -6.05 -30.67 24.46
C ASN A 526 -5.67 -31.51 25.66
N ASP A 527 -6.18 -32.73 25.64
CA ASP A 527 -5.89 -33.80 26.58
C ASP A 527 -4.65 -34.60 26.15
N ALA A 528 -3.95 -34.19 25.09
CA ALA A 528 -2.82 -34.94 24.58
C ALA A 528 -1.67 -34.97 25.59
N ARG A 529 -0.98 -36.10 25.61
CA ARG A 529 0.31 -36.28 26.29
C ARG A 529 1.29 -36.84 25.28
N ALA A 530 2.42 -36.17 25.13
CA ALA A 530 3.48 -36.62 24.23
C ALA A 530 4.85 -36.31 24.83
N GLY A 531 5.93 -36.84 24.25
CA GLY A 531 7.30 -36.65 24.76
C GLY A 531 7.74 -35.18 24.73
N ARG A 532 8.81 -34.86 24.02
CA ARG A 532 9.32 -33.48 23.96
C ARG A 532 8.53 -32.56 23.02
N SER A 533 7.43 -33.03 22.44
CA SER A 533 6.56 -32.22 21.59
C SER A 533 5.08 -32.50 21.86
N LEU A 534 4.23 -31.48 21.71
CA LEU A 534 2.78 -31.55 21.93
C LEU A 534 2.04 -30.93 20.74
N PRO A 535 0.96 -31.52 20.20
CA PRO A 535 0.14 -30.87 19.19
C PRO A 535 -0.51 -29.59 19.73
N LEU A 536 -0.62 -28.57 18.89
CA LEU A 536 -1.38 -27.34 19.11
C LEU A 536 -2.54 -27.33 18.09
N PRO A 537 -3.71 -27.91 18.42
CA PRO A 537 -4.80 -28.11 17.46
C PRO A 537 -5.46 -26.82 16.97
N TYR A 538 -5.21 -25.69 17.64
CA TYR A 538 -5.69 -24.36 17.26
C TYR A 538 -4.73 -23.61 16.33
N VAL A 539 -3.59 -24.22 15.96
CA VAL A 539 -2.63 -23.65 15.01
C VAL A 539 -2.58 -24.53 13.77
N THR A 540 -2.88 -23.95 12.62
CA THR A 540 -2.83 -24.66 11.34
C THR A 540 -1.47 -24.53 10.67
N VAL A 541 -1.14 -25.47 9.79
CA VAL A 541 -0.01 -25.36 8.89
C VAL A 541 -0.54 -24.74 7.59
N ALA A 542 -0.19 -23.49 7.35
CA ALA A 542 -0.47 -22.81 6.10
C ALA A 542 0.54 -23.23 5.02
N SER A 543 1.82 -23.30 5.38
CA SER A 543 2.90 -23.73 4.48
C SER A 543 4.15 -24.14 5.27
N GLY A 544 5.06 -24.83 4.59
CA GLY A 544 6.20 -25.52 5.21
C GLY A 544 7.14 -24.61 6.02
N GLY A 545 7.86 -25.23 6.96
CA GLY A 545 8.90 -24.58 7.77
C GLY A 545 8.62 -24.62 9.26
N GLN A 546 9.67 -24.54 10.07
CA GLN A 546 9.55 -24.43 11.54
C GLN A 546 9.68 -22.96 11.95
N ALA A 547 8.86 -22.50 12.89
CA ALA A 547 9.01 -21.18 13.50
C ALA A 547 9.67 -21.29 14.88
N ARG A 548 10.42 -20.26 15.25
CA ARG A 548 10.97 -20.11 16.61
C ARG A 548 10.19 -19.04 17.35
N VAL A 549 9.61 -19.42 18.48
CA VAL A 549 8.84 -18.51 19.33
C VAL A 549 9.43 -18.48 20.73
N LYS A 550 9.28 -17.36 21.43
CA LYS A 550 9.59 -17.32 22.86
C LYS A 550 8.45 -18.00 23.61
N ALA A 551 8.77 -18.78 24.63
CA ALA A 551 7.82 -19.37 25.55
C ALA A 551 8.35 -19.25 26.97
N ALA A 552 7.47 -19.02 27.94
CA ALA A 552 7.79 -19.10 29.35
C ALA A 552 7.44 -20.49 29.88
N VAL A 553 8.36 -21.13 30.57
CA VAL A 553 8.14 -22.35 31.34
C VAL A 553 8.30 -21.98 32.81
N SER A 554 7.18 -21.73 33.50
CA SER A 554 7.17 -20.99 34.77
C SER A 554 7.92 -19.64 34.62
N ALA A 555 8.99 -19.42 35.39
CA ALA A 555 9.79 -18.20 35.33
C ALA A 555 10.88 -18.23 34.23
N LEU A 556 11.13 -19.37 33.60
CA LEU A 556 12.20 -19.53 32.61
C LEU A 556 11.70 -19.16 31.21
N THR A 557 12.34 -18.20 30.55
CA THR A 557 12.10 -17.94 29.13
C THR A 557 12.98 -18.83 28.27
N VAL A 558 12.37 -19.58 27.36
CA VAL A 558 13.04 -20.45 26.40
C VAL A 558 12.68 -20.07 24.97
N THR A 559 13.50 -20.54 24.02
CA THR A 559 13.13 -20.54 22.60
C THR A 559 12.49 -21.89 22.30
N ALA A 560 11.21 -21.88 21.96
CA ALA A 560 10.44 -23.03 21.54
C ALA A 560 10.41 -23.12 20.01
N GLU A 561 10.20 -24.33 19.49
CA GLU A 561 10.00 -24.59 18.07
C GLU A 561 8.53 -24.95 17.82
N LEU A 562 7.93 -24.32 16.82
CA LEU A 562 6.66 -24.70 16.23
C LEU A 562 6.95 -25.47 14.94
N VAL A 563 6.60 -26.75 14.89
CA VAL A 563 6.97 -27.65 13.80
C VAL A 563 5.72 -28.23 13.16
N PRO A 564 5.59 -28.26 11.83
CA PRO A 564 4.50 -28.97 11.15
C PRO A 564 4.43 -30.42 11.63
N ALA A 565 3.24 -30.90 11.94
CA ALA A 565 3.00 -32.31 12.20
C ALA A 565 3.05 -33.13 10.90
N ALA A 566 3.17 -34.44 11.03
CA ALA A 566 3.21 -35.35 9.88
C ALA A 566 1.90 -35.37 9.07
N ASP A 567 0.79 -34.93 9.67
CA ASP A 567 -0.50 -34.78 8.98
C ASP A 567 -0.56 -33.57 8.03
N GLY A 568 0.43 -32.67 8.10
CA GLY A 568 0.49 -31.45 7.30
C GLY A 568 -0.59 -30.41 7.61
N THR A 569 -1.40 -30.61 8.65
CA THR A 569 -2.53 -29.71 8.99
C THR A 569 -2.40 -29.10 10.38
N THR A 570 -1.68 -29.75 11.29
CA THR A 570 -1.49 -29.29 12.67
C THR A 570 -0.05 -28.93 12.98
N VAL A 571 0.16 -28.06 13.96
CA VAL A 571 1.50 -27.67 14.44
C VAL A 571 1.79 -28.36 15.77
N ARG A 572 3.06 -28.72 16.01
CA ARG A 572 3.55 -29.24 17.28
C ARG A 572 4.46 -28.23 17.96
N LEU A 573 4.20 -27.95 19.23
CA LEU A 573 5.11 -27.25 20.13
C LEU A 573 6.23 -28.19 20.56
N ARG A 574 7.48 -27.78 20.42
CA ARG A 574 8.66 -28.47 20.96
C ARG A 574 9.46 -27.51 21.84
N LEU A 575 9.86 -27.99 23.01
CA LEU A 575 10.72 -27.26 23.94
C LEU A 575 12.13 -27.85 23.98
N PRO A 576 13.14 -27.09 24.44
CA PRO A 576 14.49 -27.61 24.66
C PRO A 576 14.49 -28.83 25.59
N ALA A 577 15.38 -29.80 25.30
CA ALA A 577 15.48 -31.03 26.08
C ALA A 577 15.86 -30.80 27.54
N ARG A 578 16.67 -29.78 27.82
CA ARG A 578 17.15 -29.42 29.15
C ARG A 578 16.62 -28.04 29.50
N LEU A 579 15.86 -27.97 30.60
CA LEU A 579 15.26 -26.73 31.08
C LEU A 579 15.95 -26.22 32.35
N GLY A 580 16.60 -27.11 33.12
CA GLY A 580 17.25 -26.72 34.38
C GLY A 580 16.29 -26.29 35.48
N LEU A 581 15.00 -26.64 35.34
CA LEU A 581 13.97 -26.42 36.35
C LEU A 581 13.96 -27.60 37.35
N ALA A 582 13.39 -27.36 38.53
CA ALA A 582 13.19 -28.41 39.53
C ALA A 582 12.22 -29.50 39.01
N ASP A 583 12.24 -30.66 39.66
CA ASP A 583 11.32 -31.74 39.35
C ASP A 583 9.88 -31.31 39.61
N GLY A 584 9.01 -31.46 38.61
CA GLY A 584 7.62 -31.01 38.73
C GLY A 584 6.91 -30.77 37.41
N ARG A 585 5.68 -30.25 37.52
CA ARG A 585 4.82 -29.87 36.39
C ARG A 585 4.77 -28.35 36.29
N HIS A 586 5.33 -27.81 35.22
CA HIS A 586 5.52 -26.38 35.01
C HIS A 586 4.59 -25.87 33.90
N PRO A 587 3.79 -24.80 34.10
CA PRO A 587 3.01 -24.21 33.03
C PRO A 587 3.91 -23.68 31.92
N VAL A 588 3.48 -23.89 30.68
CA VAL A 588 4.09 -23.32 29.48
C VAL A 588 3.13 -22.28 28.92
N THR A 589 3.57 -21.04 28.79
CA THR A 589 2.79 -19.94 28.21
C THR A 589 3.57 -19.26 27.10
N PHE A 590 2.86 -18.68 26.14
CA PHE A 590 3.46 -17.76 25.17
C PHE A 590 3.39 -16.32 25.70
N PRO A 591 4.22 -15.39 25.16
CA PRO A 591 4.18 -13.99 25.57
C PRO A 591 2.77 -13.42 25.53
N LYS A 592 2.34 -12.78 26.64
CA LYS A 592 1.03 -12.12 26.75
C LYS A 592 -0.17 -13.06 26.61
N ALA A 593 0.03 -14.37 26.84
CA ALA A 593 -1.04 -15.32 27.06
C ALA A 593 -1.19 -15.57 28.57
N ASP A 594 -2.41 -15.44 29.09
CA ASP A 594 -2.72 -15.68 30.50
C ASP A 594 -2.97 -17.18 30.78
N THR A 595 -3.32 -17.94 29.73
CA THR A 595 -3.65 -19.36 29.82
C THR A 595 -2.47 -20.22 29.37
N PRO A 596 -2.08 -21.25 30.16
CA PRO A 596 -1.08 -22.22 29.73
C PRO A 596 -1.47 -22.94 28.43
N VAL A 597 -0.54 -23.01 27.47
CA VAL A 597 -0.69 -23.77 26.22
C VAL A 597 -0.33 -25.25 26.39
N ALA A 598 0.48 -25.55 27.41
CA ALA A 598 0.90 -26.88 27.79
C ALA A 598 1.43 -26.85 29.23
N TYR A 599 1.75 -28.03 29.76
CA TYR A 599 2.53 -28.20 30.97
C TYR A 599 3.75 -29.07 30.68
N ALA A 600 4.93 -28.58 31.04
CA ALA A 600 6.20 -29.29 30.96
C ALA A 600 6.42 -30.11 32.23
N VAL A 601 6.57 -31.43 32.08
CA VAL A 601 6.95 -32.31 33.19
C VAL A 601 8.45 -32.49 33.18
N VAL A 602 9.12 -32.02 34.22
CA VAL A 602 10.57 -31.97 34.35
C VAL A 602 11.04 -32.95 35.42
N SER A 603 12.15 -33.65 35.18
CA SER A 603 12.88 -34.42 36.19
C SER A 603 14.39 -34.37 35.93
N ASP A 604 15.17 -34.23 36.99
CA ASP A 604 16.63 -34.03 36.95
C ASP A 604 17.04 -32.86 36.01
N GLY A 605 16.20 -31.82 35.92
CA GLY A 605 16.39 -30.67 35.03
C GLY A 605 16.15 -30.92 33.55
N GLU A 606 15.71 -32.12 33.16
CA GLU A 606 15.35 -32.49 31.79
C GLU A 606 13.84 -32.52 31.56
N LEU A 607 13.42 -32.11 30.36
CA LEU A 607 12.05 -32.26 29.90
C LEU A 607 11.75 -33.74 29.60
N LEU A 608 10.90 -34.35 30.43
CA LEU A 608 10.42 -35.71 30.22
C LEU A 608 9.32 -35.75 29.17
N ARG A 609 8.32 -34.87 29.32
CA ARG A 609 7.13 -34.85 28.47
C ARG A 609 6.38 -33.51 28.52
N LEU A 610 5.51 -33.30 27.54
CA LEU A 610 4.51 -32.24 27.53
C LEU A 610 3.11 -32.82 27.67
N GLU A 611 2.29 -32.13 28.45
CA GLU A 611 0.89 -32.44 28.69
C GLU A 611 0.04 -31.24 28.23
N GLY A 612 -1.06 -31.50 27.52
CA GLY A 612 -1.98 -30.45 27.16
C GLY A 612 -2.72 -29.87 28.37
N PRO A 613 -3.31 -28.66 28.27
CA PRO A 613 -3.91 -27.98 29.41
C PRO A 613 -5.06 -28.75 30.05
N ALA A 614 -5.79 -29.55 29.28
CA ALA A 614 -6.91 -30.36 29.74
C ALA A 614 -6.52 -31.79 30.15
N TYR A 615 -5.23 -32.17 30.08
CA TYR A 615 -4.79 -33.51 30.44
C TYR A 615 -4.96 -33.75 31.96
N ALA A 616 -5.81 -34.69 32.31
CA ALA A 616 -5.95 -35.22 33.65
C ALA A 616 -5.26 -36.59 33.77
N ALA A 617 -4.31 -36.71 34.71
CA ALA A 617 -3.66 -37.99 34.97
C ALA A 617 -4.66 -38.98 35.60
N GLY A 618 -4.92 -40.12 34.94
CA GLY A 618 -5.74 -41.18 35.52
C GLY A 618 -5.22 -41.66 36.88
N THR A 619 -6.13 -41.93 37.82
CA THR A 619 -5.86 -42.29 39.23
C THR A 619 -4.93 -43.49 39.40
N GLY A 620 -4.90 -44.43 38.46
CA GLY A 620 -4.05 -45.64 38.53
C GLY A 620 -2.55 -45.44 38.19
N ARG A 621 -2.13 -44.30 37.65
CA ARG A 621 -0.75 -44.11 37.13
C ARG A 621 0.20 -43.33 38.05
N ARG A 622 -0.30 -42.66 39.10
CA ARG A 622 0.56 -41.99 40.12
C ARG A 622 1.56 -42.97 40.77
N LEU A 623 1.20 -44.26 40.85
CA LEU A 623 2.05 -45.30 41.42
C LEU A 623 3.24 -45.66 40.51
N LEU A 624 3.06 -45.66 39.19
CA LEU A 624 4.11 -46.05 38.23
C LEU A 624 5.12 -44.92 37.97
N ASP A 625 4.66 -43.67 37.91
CA ASP A 625 5.56 -42.51 37.75
C ASP A 625 6.43 -42.31 39.02
N ALA A 626 5.90 -42.63 40.22
CA ALA A 626 6.67 -42.65 41.47
C ALA A 626 7.73 -43.76 41.52
N VAL A 627 7.51 -44.88 40.81
CA VAL A 627 8.44 -46.02 40.75
C VAL A 627 9.54 -45.80 39.71
N ALA A 628 9.24 -45.10 38.60
CA ALA A 628 10.22 -44.78 37.56
C ALA A 628 11.33 -43.82 38.03
N GLY A 629 11.02 -42.90 38.96
CA GLY A 629 11.99 -41.97 39.57
C GLY A 629 12.83 -42.57 40.71
N ASN A 630 12.55 -43.80 41.16
CA ASN A 630 13.26 -44.37 42.29
C ASN A 630 14.54 -45.11 41.84
N ARG A 631 15.73 -44.50 42.06
CA ARG A 631 17.04 -45.09 41.74
C ARG A 631 17.23 -46.51 42.32
N ARG A 632 16.53 -46.87 43.41
CA ARG A 632 16.57 -48.24 43.97
C ARG A 632 15.88 -49.27 43.07
N ALA A 633 14.80 -48.91 42.36
CA ALA A 633 14.07 -49.83 41.49
C ALA A 633 14.86 -50.20 40.22
N ARG A 634 15.63 -49.25 39.65
CA ARG A 634 16.57 -49.53 38.54
C ARG A 634 17.69 -50.50 38.93
N ARG A 635 18.23 -50.40 40.16
CA ARG A 635 19.26 -51.33 40.66
C ARG A 635 18.71 -52.75 40.86
N VAL A 636 17.46 -52.91 41.29
CA VAL A 636 16.84 -54.23 41.47
C VAL A 636 16.59 -54.92 40.12
N ARG A 637 16.15 -54.20 39.08
CA ARG A 637 16.05 -54.75 37.71
C ARG A 637 17.40 -55.19 37.13
N SER A 638 18.48 -54.47 37.41
CA SER A 638 19.84 -54.86 36.97
C SER A 638 20.40 -56.09 37.69
N ARG A 639 19.93 -56.38 38.91
CA ARG A 639 20.37 -57.54 39.71
C ARG A 639 19.53 -58.80 39.45
N LEU A 640 18.28 -58.66 39.01
CA LEU A 640 17.41 -59.80 38.68
C LEU A 640 17.58 -60.30 37.22
N GLY A 641 18.30 -59.59 36.36
CA GLY A 641 18.61 -60.01 34.99
C GLY A 641 19.91 -60.82 34.83
N ARG A 642 20.55 -61.24 35.92
CA ARG A 642 21.77 -62.07 35.91
C ARG A 642 21.71 -63.13 37.00
N ARG A 643 20.98 -64.22 36.76
CA ARG A 643 21.26 -65.58 37.27
C ARG A 643 20.35 -66.55 36.52
N HIS A 644 21.02 -67.47 35.79
CA HIS A 644 20.60 -68.64 35.02
C HIS A 644 19.13 -68.81 34.63
#